data_AF-A0A6G1IG87-F1
#
_entry.id   AF-A0A6G1IG87-F1
#
_cell.length_a   1.000
_cell.length_b   1.000
_cell.length_c   1.000
_cell.angle_alpha   90.00
_cell.angle_beta   90.00
_cell.angle_gamma   90.00
#
_symmetry.space_group_name_H-M   'P 1'
#
loop_
_entity.id
_entity.type
_entity.pdbx_description
1 polymer ?
#
loop_
_entity_poly.entity_id
_entity_poly.type
_entity_poly.pdbx_seq_one_letter_code
_entity_poly.pdbx_strand_id
1 'polypeptide(L)'
;MDDQQQPENDRPIPDAMSDADKASLPPPFIRAKRLAKLGGPSGSNGASRPPSTTPTLTPAGSSTPQPAEKPPIPAPQPPAQANPFTQLGMKEEGKSAPRITIKPKPTEASSDSSATQAAPKSQEGSLEAWTDRTLGAIFRITLHPEQTRDVHGHRLYFVSGVRGDLEEDGSLLRFTTDMLDSAILESAQSKTEGKPLDYLLGCWKRVSRLFRSLASKNDPKVEIVKEARRVCFSYCIFAATIPDMFGDEPLAENPLAEYLLVDPENDRGICHDFLNEAVSRFNDDESVRNVLVGAIETLSRQLSKMTMNDDYRPYMLAMRNFVRYQPLLVAMAQSPLFLPSQIKPQEIETNTLLGPFFRISPLQGDVAMNYFSSAATRDKGYIANSQRSLRLALQTHQEELFDIANCLIKVKDSREKILDWLALTVNLNHKRRALRPDPKTTSSDAFMVNVTVILDRLCEPFMDATFSKVDRIDIDYLRRSPRVLIKDETKLNADQNTSDEYYDTKVEGSNNFITEIFFLTVAAHHYGIEAANTKLSELQKDLKYLEKELGKMETERHKYATNPAYLAVFDTHLKKYKDRIEKGHCTVYATQGVLLDETTQARSMQFMRYVIVWILRLVAPGSKFPQEPLQLPLAAEEPMAFKCLPEYFLEDICDNFKFITQYMPHIITSTQCEELTAICITFLRSSEYIKSPYLKGNLITILFYGVWQIPGRSKGVLGDVLFAHKFATQHLLHALMKFYIECEFVGNVPGFPGKYSIRYEIFQVIKCIWPNTIYRENLATEARVNLDFFVQFVNLLLNDVTFVLDESFTAFTQIHDLTKLLRNPPEDLDANARQEKEELLAAAKDKAKNYMQLTNETVAMLKLFTEALGDSFTKKEVVVRLAHMLDYNLEALVGPKKANLKVENPTEYGWDPKIMLSEIADVYLNLKDKKSFIDSVATDGRSYRPEYFVTAVTIMQRFALKAPEQIREWEQLAERIKSAKEMAELEEEDLGEIPDEYMDPLLATLMEDPVILPTSRQTLDRSTVRSHLLSDPHDPFNRVPLSIDDVITNDALREEIQKWKSDRLAEKLAERNAARAIEPMDLS
;
A
#
# COMPACT_ATOMS: atom_id res chain seq x y z
N MET A 1 37.61 -71.13 -13.60
CA MET A 1 38.80 -71.98 -13.58
C MET A 1 39.96 -71.09 -13.91
N ASP A 2 40.97 -71.06 -13.04
CA ASP A 2 42.31 -70.53 -13.31
C ASP A 2 42.36 -68.99 -13.54
N ASP A 3 43.37 -68.20 -13.19
CA ASP A 3 44.61 -68.31 -12.41
C ASP A 3 45.20 -66.88 -12.39
N GLN A 4 46.25 -66.65 -11.60
CA GLN A 4 47.33 -65.64 -11.81
C GLN A 4 47.16 -64.15 -11.43
N GLN A 5 47.72 -63.83 -10.25
CA GLN A 5 48.94 -63.02 -10.00
C GLN A 5 49.18 -61.66 -10.71
N GLN A 6 49.14 -60.58 -9.89
CA GLN A 6 50.17 -59.56 -9.55
C GLN A 6 51.47 -59.41 -10.40
N PRO A 7 52.15 -58.22 -10.46
CA PRO A 7 52.76 -57.50 -9.30
C PRO A 7 52.66 -55.94 -9.35
N GLU A 8 52.55 -55.23 -8.22
CA GLU A 8 53.57 -54.78 -7.25
C GLU A 8 54.61 -53.76 -7.80
N ASN A 9 54.59 -52.54 -7.24
CA ASN A 9 55.83 -51.79 -7.00
C ASN A 9 55.67 -50.85 -5.79
N ASP A 10 56.71 -50.81 -4.99
CA ASP A 10 56.72 -50.65 -3.54
C ASP A 10 57.60 -49.45 -3.10
N ARG A 11 57.47 -49.06 -1.81
CA ARG A 11 58.35 -48.22 -0.95
C ARG A 11 58.09 -46.70 -0.82
N PRO A 12 58.53 -46.06 0.30
CA PRO A 12 58.20 -46.36 1.70
C PRO A 12 57.81 -45.07 2.49
N ILE A 13 57.00 -45.20 3.55
CA ILE A 13 56.76 -44.11 4.52
C ILE A 13 57.65 -44.38 5.75
N PRO A 14 58.43 -43.41 6.27
CA PRO A 14 59.33 -43.61 7.39
C PRO A 14 58.61 -43.59 8.74
N ASP A 15 59.24 -44.30 9.68
CA ASP A 15 58.85 -44.60 11.04
C ASP A 15 58.56 -43.41 11.97
N ALA A 16 57.83 -43.76 13.03
CA ALA A 16 57.38 -42.96 14.16
C ALA A 16 58.47 -42.13 14.85
N MET A 17 58.12 -40.87 15.15
CA MET A 17 58.88 -39.99 16.06
C MET A 17 58.74 -40.47 17.52
N SER A 18 59.85 -40.42 18.26
CA SER A 18 59.94 -40.81 19.67
C SER A 18 59.33 -39.77 20.62
N ASP A 19 58.92 -40.18 21.82
CA ASP A 19 58.19 -39.37 22.81
C ASP A 19 58.94 -38.11 23.33
N ALA A 20 60.25 -37.98 23.06
CA ALA A 20 61.03 -36.79 23.45
C ALA A 20 60.75 -35.56 22.57
N ASP A 21 60.31 -35.73 21.32
CA ASP A 21 60.05 -34.62 20.38
C ASP A 21 58.61 -34.06 20.49
N LYS A 22 57.75 -34.65 21.34
CA LYS A 22 56.38 -34.17 21.57
C LYS A 22 56.32 -32.96 22.51
N ALA A 23 57.36 -32.70 23.29
CA ALA A 23 57.39 -31.65 24.31
C ALA A 23 57.73 -30.24 23.75
N SER A 24 58.00 -30.10 22.45
CA SER A 24 58.40 -28.83 21.83
C SER A 24 57.52 -28.40 20.65
N LEU A 25 56.25 -28.79 20.65
CA LEU A 25 55.29 -28.35 19.62
C LEU A 25 54.67 -26.99 20.01
N PRO A 26 54.59 -26.02 19.08
CA PRO A 26 54.03 -24.71 19.37
C PRO A 26 52.53 -24.80 19.76
N PRO A 27 52.02 -23.93 20.66
CA PRO A 27 50.63 -23.92 21.16
C PRO A 27 49.52 -24.19 20.12
N PRO A 28 49.56 -23.60 18.90
CA PRO A 28 48.54 -23.87 17.88
C PRO A 28 48.44 -25.35 17.44
N PHE A 29 49.51 -26.15 17.57
CA PHE A 29 49.51 -27.57 17.22
C PHE A 29 48.74 -28.43 18.24
N ILE A 30 48.79 -28.07 19.52
CA ILE A 30 48.09 -28.78 20.60
C ILE A 30 46.58 -28.55 20.49
N ARG A 31 46.16 -27.31 20.23
CA ARG A 31 44.75 -26.95 20.01
C ARG A 31 44.19 -27.53 18.70
N ALA A 32 44.97 -27.52 17.62
CA ALA A 32 44.57 -28.15 16.35
C ALA A 32 44.41 -29.67 16.47
N LYS A 33 45.25 -30.34 17.28
CA LYS A 33 45.15 -31.78 17.57
C LYS A 33 43.91 -32.13 18.40
N ARG A 34 43.48 -31.25 19.32
CA ARG A 34 42.19 -31.37 20.07
C ARG A 34 40.98 -31.20 19.14
N LEU A 35 41.01 -30.21 18.25
CA LEU A 35 39.95 -30.00 17.24
C LEU A 35 39.89 -31.13 16.21
N ALA A 36 41.03 -31.69 15.80
CA ALA A 36 41.08 -32.82 14.86
C ALA A 36 40.54 -34.13 15.44
N LYS A 37 40.59 -34.34 16.78
CA LYS A 37 40.00 -35.51 17.46
C LYS A 37 38.47 -35.60 17.30
N LEU A 38 37.78 -34.48 17.02
CA LEU A 38 36.33 -34.43 16.77
C LEU A 38 35.94 -34.80 15.33
N GLY A 39 36.90 -34.90 14.41
CA GLY A 39 36.66 -35.26 13.00
C GLY A 39 36.82 -36.75 12.72
N GLY A 40 35.77 -37.55 12.93
CA GLY A 40 35.65 -38.96 12.50
C GLY A 40 34.25 -39.25 11.92
N PRO A 41 34.09 -40.18 10.97
CA PRO A 41 33.20 -39.99 9.81
C PRO A 41 31.72 -40.23 10.11
N SER A 42 30.88 -39.30 9.66
CA SER A 42 29.45 -39.51 9.44
C SER A 42 29.13 -39.26 7.96
N GLY A 43 28.43 -40.23 7.36
CA GLY A 43 28.41 -40.50 5.93
C GLY A 43 27.76 -39.44 5.05
N SER A 44 28.33 -39.31 3.86
CA SER A 44 27.74 -38.71 2.68
C SER A 44 26.57 -39.54 2.15
N ASN A 45 25.47 -38.88 1.79
CA ASN A 45 24.62 -39.32 0.69
C ASN A 45 24.18 -38.10 -0.12
N GLY A 46 24.97 -37.76 -1.13
CA GLY A 46 24.52 -37.01 -2.28
C GLY A 46 23.85 -37.97 -3.27
N ALA A 47 22.67 -37.62 -3.74
CA ALA A 47 22.02 -38.30 -4.85
C ALA A 47 22.25 -37.49 -6.14
N SER A 48 22.99 -38.08 -7.08
CA SER A 48 22.97 -37.69 -8.49
C SER A 48 23.14 -38.94 -9.36
N ARG A 49 22.35 -39.01 -10.44
CA ARG A 49 22.54 -39.81 -11.67
C ARG A 49 21.32 -39.61 -12.60
N PRO A 50 21.39 -39.86 -13.93
CA PRO A 50 22.55 -39.86 -14.85
C PRO A 50 22.26 -39.13 -16.21
N PRO A 51 23.25 -39.03 -17.13
CA PRO A 51 23.08 -38.54 -18.50
C PRO A 51 23.15 -39.64 -19.59
N SER A 52 22.56 -39.37 -20.76
CA SER A 52 22.70 -40.07 -22.07
C SER A 52 21.90 -39.26 -23.11
N THR A 53 22.24 -38.98 -24.37
CA THR A 53 23.23 -39.46 -25.36
C THR A 53 23.12 -38.55 -26.61
N THR A 54 24.22 -38.36 -27.34
CA THR A 54 24.41 -37.83 -28.72
C THR A 54 23.83 -38.81 -29.80
N PRO A 55 23.82 -38.60 -31.17
CA PRO A 55 24.83 -37.86 -31.97
C PRO A 55 24.45 -37.19 -33.35
N THR A 56 25.43 -36.39 -33.85
CA THR A 56 25.95 -36.20 -35.24
C THR A 56 25.09 -35.69 -36.41
N LEU A 57 25.54 -34.61 -37.10
CA LEU A 57 26.29 -34.65 -38.39
C LEU A 57 26.69 -33.23 -38.90
N THR A 58 27.93 -33.11 -39.40
CA THR A 58 28.65 -32.00 -40.08
C THR A 58 28.44 -32.03 -41.63
N PRO A 59 29.16 -31.26 -42.49
CA PRO A 59 29.47 -29.81 -42.58
C PRO A 59 29.30 -29.23 -44.03
N ALA A 60 29.42 -27.89 -44.20
CA ALA A 60 29.94 -27.13 -45.37
C ALA A 60 29.38 -25.68 -45.31
N GLY A 61 30.03 -24.58 -45.68
CA GLY A 61 31.29 -24.30 -46.36
C GLY A 61 31.16 -22.91 -47.03
N SER A 62 32.03 -21.97 -46.65
CA SER A 62 32.47 -20.76 -47.38
C SER A 62 31.48 -19.70 -47.88
N SER A 63 31.71 -18.45 -47.43
CA SER A 63 32.21 -17.30 -48.24
C SER A 63 31.52 -15.95 -47.94
N THR A 64 32.33 -14.98 -47.51
CA THR A 64 32.06 -13.53 -47.53
C THR A 64 32.11 -12.99 -48.97
N PRO A 65 31.33 -11.95 -49.33
CA PRO A 65 31.88 -10.58 -49.27
C PRO A 65 30.89 -9.47 -48.87
N GLN A 66 31.47 -8.33 -48.44
CA GLN A 66 30.85 -7.01 -48.14
C GLN A 66 30.32 -6.31 -49.43
N PRO A 67 30.00 -4.99 -49.42
CA PRO A 67 28.80 -4.30 -48.89
C PRO A 67 28.11 -3.46 -49.99
N ALA A 68 26.86 -3.02 -49.80
CA ALA A 68 26.28 -1.95 -50.63
C ALA A 68 25.17 -1.16 -49.92
N GLU A 69 25.45 0.13 -49.68
CA GLU A 69 24.51 1.17 -49.29
C GLU A 69 23.47 1.48 -50.38
N LYS A 70 22.25 1.88 -49.97
CA LYS A 70 21.32 2.77 -50.71
C LYS A 70 20.14 3.22 -49.81
N PRO A 71 19.39 4.30 -50.16
CA PRO A 71 19.18 5.52 -49.33
C PRO A 71 17.79 5.61 -48.64
N PRO A 72 17.51 6.66 -47.83
CA PRO A 72 16.32 6.72 -46.97
C PRO A 72 15.05 7.15 -47.72
N ILE A 73 13.91 6.55 -47.34
CA ILE A 73 12.56 6.94 -47.77
C ILE A 73 11.85 7.68 -46.61
N PRO A 74 11.07 8.75 -46.86
CA PRO A 74 10.56 9.64 -45.81
C PRO A 74 9.36 9.05 -45.07
N ALA A 75 9.29 9.31 -43.76
CA ALA A 75 8.19 8.92 -42.89
C ALA A 75 6.90 9.73 -43.18
N PRO A 76 5.70 9.11 -43.16
CA PRO A 76 4.44 9.85 -43.17
C PRO A 76 4.07 10.31 -41.73
N GLN A 77 3.75 11.60 -41.60
CA GLN A 77 3.19 12.19 -40.38
C GLN A 77 1.77 11.64 -40.10
N PRO A 78 1.41 11.34 -38.84
CA PRO A 78 0.04 11.01 -38.48
C PRO A 78 -0.84 12.27 -38.35
N PRO A 79 -2.16 12.15 -38.61
CA PRO A 79 -3.10 13.27 -38.59
C PRO A 79 -3.36 13.79 -37.17
N ALA A 80 -3.50 15.11 -37.05
CA ALA A 80 -3.82 15.80 -35.80
C ALA A 80 -5.20 15.37 -35.27
N GLN A 81 -5.23 14.69 -34.12
CA GLN A 81 -6.45 14.43 -33.35
C GLN A 81 -6.77 15.63 -32.44
N ALA A 82 -8.06 15.96 -32.33
CA ALA A 82 -8.58 17.05 -31.53
C ALA A 82 -8.32 16.85 -30.01
N ASN A 83 -8.16 17.96 -29.29
CA ASN A 83 -7.76 17.99 -27.89
C ASN A 83 -8.87 17.41 -26.97
N PRO A 84 -8.66 16.30 -26.24
CA PRO A 84 -9.69 15.61 -25.46
C PRO A 84 -10.30 16.45 -24.33
N PHE A 85 -9.61 17.51 -23.89
CA PHE A 85 -10.07 18.41 -22.81
C PHE A 85 -11.32 19.24 -23.18
N THR A 86 -11.61 19.42 -24.47
CA THR A 86 -12.82 20.14 -24.91
C THR A 86 -14.10 19.38 -24.62
N GLN A 87 -14.06 18.05 -24.53
CA GLN A 87 -15.21 17.19 -24.19
C GLN A 87 -15.65 17.32 -22.73
N LEU A 88 -14.76 17.81 -21.84
CA LEU A 88 -15.07 18.04 -20.43
C LEU A 88 -15.61 19.44 -20.12
N GLY A 89 -15.71 20.33 -21.12
CA GLY A 89 -16.19 21.71 -20.93
C GLY A 89 -15.18 22.64 -20.24
N MET A 90 -13.89 22.27 -20.16
CA MET A 90 -12.84 23.12 -19.60
C MET A 90 -12.24 24.01 -20.69
N LYS A 91 -12.43 25.34 -20.61
CA LYS A 91 -11.73 26.32 -21.46
C LYS A 91 -10.35 26.63 -20.87
N GLU A 92 -9.30 26.61 -21.71
CA GLU A 92 -8.00 27.18 -21.36
C GLU A 92 -8.12 28.70 -21.15
N GLU A 93 -7.79 29.21 -19.97
CA GLU A 93 -7.61 30.64 -19.73
C GLU A 93 -6.27 31.12 -20.30
N GLY A 94 -6.23 31.40 -21.60
CA GLY A 94 -5.22 32.23 -22.23
C GLY A 94 -5.79 33.63 -22.49
N LYS A 95 -5.56 34.59 -21.58
CA LYS A 95 -5.96 35.99 -21.76
C LYS A 95 -5.20 36.62 -22.95
N SER A 96 -5.94 37.18 -23.90
CA SER A 96 -5.53 38.42 -24.57
C SER A 96 -6.73 39.37 -24.62
N ALA A 97 -6.58 40.55 -24.02
CA ALA A 97 -7.64 41.54 -23.89
C ALA A 97 -7.89 42.27 -25.22
N PRO A 98 -9.15 42.53 -25.62
CA PRO A 98 -9.41 43.38 -26.76
C PRO A 98 -9.28 44.86 -26.36
N ARG A 99 -8.44 45.55 -27.12
CA ARG A 99 -8.09 46.97 -27.02
C ARG A 99 -9.23 47.81 -27.61
N ILE A 100 -9.90 48.62 -26.78
CA ILE A 100 -10.91 49.59 -27.22
C ILE A 100 -10.20 50.72 -27.97
N THR A 101 -10.59 50.96 -29.22
CA THR A 101 -10.14 52.14 -29.99
C THR A 101 -11.35 52.90 -30.50
N ILE A 102 -11.47 54.15 -30.04
CA ILE A 102 -12.49 55.15 -30.36
C ILE A 102 -12.05 55.90 -31.62
N LYS A 103 -12.92 56.05 -32.63
CA LYS A 103 -12.96 57.21 -33.54
C LYS A 103 -14.40 57.50 -34.05
N PRO A 104 -14.72 58.76 -34.41
CA PRO A 104 -16.07 59.34 -34.28
C PRO A 104 -16.74 59.81 -35.59
N LYS A 105 -18.10 59.79 -35.60
CA LYS A 105 -19.12 60.62 -36.34
C LYS A 105 -19.02 60.76 -37.89
N PRO A 106 -20.09 61.09 -38.66
CA PRO A 106 -21.16 62.05 -38.33
C PRO A 106 -22.63 61.66 -38.63
N THR A 107 -23.46 62.42 -37.92
CA THR A 107 -24.90 62.69 -38.04
C THR A 107 -25.27 63.50 -39.28
N GLU A 108 -26.40 63.16 -39.91
CA GLU A 108 -27.42 64.05 -40.55
C GLU A 108 -28.71 63.19 -40.61
N ALA A 109 -29.88 63.49 -40.02
CA ALA A 109 -30.72 64.70 -39.86
C ALA A 109 -31.95 64.66 -40.80
N SER A 110 -33.13 64.45 -40.22
CA SER A 110 -34.47 65.02 -40.52
C SER A 110 -35.55 64.12 -39.87
N SER A 111 -36.09 64.48 -38.70
CA SER A 111 -37.27 65.34 -38.44
C SER A 111 -38.59 64.64 -38.81
N ASP A 112 -39.68 64.61 -38.04
CA ASP A 112 -40.03 65.14 -36.72
C ASP A 112 -41.41 64.55 -36.34
N SER A 113 -41.80 64.63 -35.06
CA SER A 113 -43.16 64.41 -34.49
C SER A 113 -43.70 62.95 -34.51
N SER A 114 -44.37 62.39 -33.49
CA SER A 114 -45.22 62.96 -32.44
C SER A 114 -45.53 61.91 -31.35
N ALA A 115 -45.82 62.40 -30.15
CA ALA A 115 -46.75 61.87 -29.15
C ALA A 115 -46.55 60.44 -28.57
N THR A 116 -46.16 60.43 -27.28
CA THR A 116 -46.67 59.53 -26.24
C THR A 116 -48.08 59.00 -26.52
N GLN A 117 -48.23 57.68 -26.67
CA GLN A 117 -49.49 56.98 -26.43
C GLN A 117 -49.29 55.90 -25.38
N ALA A 118 -49.94 56.14 -24.24
CA ALA A 118 -50.20 55.15 -23.22
C ALA A 118 -50.92 53.95 -23.83
N ALA A 119 -50.48 52.74 -23.49
CA ALA A 119 -51.19 51.51 -23.81
C ALA A 119 -52.62 51.55 -23.23
N PRO A 120 -53.64 51.07 -23.96
CA PRO A 120 -55.01 51.14 -23.50
C PRO A 120 -55.23 50.14 -22.35
N LYS A 121 -55.74 50.66 -21.22
CA LYS A 121 -56.41 49.84 -20.21
C LYS A 121 -57.62 49.18 -20.89
N SER A 122 -57.52 47.88 -21.16
CA SER A 122 -58.66 47.08 -21.60
C SER A 122 -59.63 46.88 -20.44
N GLN A 123 -60.91 47.12 -20.73
CA GLN A 123 -62.06 46.97 -19.85
C GLN A 123 -62.10 45.56 -19.23
N GLU A 124 -62.45 45.48 -17.94
CA GLU A 124 -62.78 44.23 -17.25
C GLU A 124 -63.92 43.52 -18.00
N GLY A 125 -63.57 42.47 -18.75
CA GLY A 125 -64.54 41.54 -19.31
C GLY A 125 -65.19 40.70 -18.20
N SER A 126 -66.40 40.19 -18.46
CA SER A 126 -67.05 39.21 -17.57
C SER A 126 -66.13 38.02 -17.28
N LEU A 127 -66.32 37.37 -16.12
CA LEU A 127 -65.54 36.19 -15.70
C LEU A 127 -65.48 35.12 -16.81
N GLU A 128 -66.58 34.94 -17.54
CA GLU A 128 -66.69 34.02 -18.68
C GLU A 128 -65.80 34.41 -19.86
N ALA A 129 -65.77 35.69 -20.26
CA ALA A 129 -64.93 36.16 -21.36
C ALA A 129 -63.43 36.12 -20.99
N TRP A 130 -63.11 36.29 -19.70
CA TRP A 130 -61.76 36.07 -19.20
C TRP A 130 -61.38 34.60 -19.23
N THR A 131 -62.29 33.70 -18.83
CA THR A 131 -62.08 32.24 -18.83
C THR A 131 -61.81 31.72 -20.22
N ASP A 132 -62.64 32.09 -21.19
CA ASP A 132 -62.51 31.72 -22.60
C ASP A 132 -61.13 32.09 -23.17
N ARG A 133 -60.73 33.36 -23.01
CA ARG A 133 -59.42 33.86 -23.45
C ARG A 133 -58.26 33.15 -22.74
N THR A 134 -58.41 32.91 -21.44
CA THR A 134 -57.34 32.36 -20.60
C THR A 134 -57.11 30.88 -20.91
N LEU A 135 -58.17 30.07 -21.02
CA LEU A 135 -58.09 28.66 -21.39
C LEU A 135 -57.58 28.51 -22.84
N GLY A 136 -58.06 29.35 -23.77
CA GLY A 136 -57.55 29.40 -25.14
C GLY A 136 -56.05 29.72 -25.22
N ALA A 137 -55.56 30.67 -24.41
CA ALA A 137 -54.14 31.02 -24.35
C ALA A 137 -53.26 29.95 -23.67
N ILE A 138 -53.76 29.31 -22.61
CA ILE A 138 -53.06 28.25 -21.87
C ILE A 138 -52.85 27.03 -22.76
N PHE A 139 -53.93 26.52 -23.35
CA PHE A 139 -53.91 25.29 -24.14
C PHE A 139 -53.62 25.57 -25.63
N ARG A 140 -53.49 26.83 -26.04
CA ARG A 140 -53.29 27.21 -27.45
C ARG A 140 -54.36 26.62 -28.38
N ILE A 141 -55.62 26.73 -27.96
CA ILE A 141 -56.79 26.20 -28.67
C ILE A 141 -57.74 27.33 -29.08
N THR A 142 -58.51 27.10 -30.15
CA THR A 142 -59.52 28.04 -30.66
C THR A 142 -60.79 27.30 -31.10
N LEU A 143 -61.96 27.93 -30.88
CA LEU A 143 -63.26 27.51 -31.43
C LEU A 143 -63.57 28.21 -32.77
N HIS A 144 -62.69 29.10 -33.23
CA HIS A 144 -62.87 29.85 -34.48
C HIS A 144 -61.82 29.42 -35.51
N PRO A 145 -62.24 28.86 -36.67
CA PRO A 145 -61.31 28.36 -37.69
C PRO A 145 -60.50 29.48 -38.36
N GLU A 146 -60.98 30.72 -38.30
CA GLU A 146 -60.30 31.90 -38.85
C GLU A 146 -59.12 32.36 -37.97
N GLN A 147 -59.10 32.01 -36.68
CA GLN A 147 -58.10 32.45 -35.72
C GLN A 147 -56.95 31.44 -35.60
N THR A 148 -56.01 31.48 -36.54
CA THR A 148 -54.90 30.52 -36.60
C THR A 148 -53.73 30.83 -35.67
N ARG A 149 -53.67 32.03 -35.09
CA ARG A 149 -52.61 32.48 -34.18
C ARG A 149 -53.13 33.29 -32.99
N ASP A 150 -52.45 33.19 -31.86
CA ASP A 150 -52.68 34.02 -30.67
C ASP A 150 -52.08 35.43 -30.85
N VAL A 151 -52.43 36.35 -29.95
CA VAL A 151 -51.93 37.74 -29.85
C VAL A 151 -50.39 37.82 -29.84
N HIS A 152 -49.72 36.78 -29.33
CA HIS A 152 -48.26 36.67 -29.28
C HIS A 152 -47.65 35.95 -30.49
N GLY A 153 -48.45 35.61 -31.52
CA GLY A 153 -48.01 34.99 -32.76
C GLY A 153 -47.84 33.47 -32.72
N HIS A 154 -48.17 32.82 -31.60
CA HIS A 154 -48.17 31.35 -31.46
C HIS A 154 -49.33 30.71 -32.25
N ARG A 155 -49.11 29.52 -32.82
CA ARG A 155 -50.14 28.78 -33.57
C ARG A 155 -51.21 28.25 -32.60
N LEU A 156 -52.49 28.43 -32.97
CA LEU A 156 -53.63 27.88 -32.23
C LEU A 156 -54.17 26.64 -32.96
N TYR A 157 -54.57 25.62 -32.20
CA TYR A 157 -55.24 24.44 -32.72
C TYR A 157 -56.76 24.64 -32.72
N PHE A 158 -57.39 24.36 -33.86
CA PHE A 158 -58.85 24.44 -34.00
C PHE A 158 -59.48 23.14 -33.54
N VAL A 159 -60.25 23.23 -32.45
CA VAL A 159 -60.89 22.08 -31.77
C VAL A 159 -62.28 21.89 -32.37
N SER A 160 -62.33 21.13 -33.47
CA SER A 160 -63.54 20.94 -34.29
C SER A 160 -64.60 20.05 -33.64
N GLY A 161 -64.18 19.05 -32.84
CA GLY A 161 -65.06 18.14 -32.13
C GLY A 161 -65.79 18.86 -31.00
N VAL A 162 -65.05 19.51 -30.11
CA VAL A 162 -65.64 20.31 -29.00
C VAL A 162 -66.56 21.43 -29.51
N ARG A 163 -66.24 22.02 -30.67
CA ARG A 163 -67.13 22.99 -31.30
C ARG A 163 -68.44 22.34 -31.77
N GLY A 164 -68.36 21.18 -32.40
CA GLY A 164 -69.54 20.42 -32.84
C GLY A 164 -70.47 20.08 -31.67
N ASP A 165 -69.89 19.61 -30.57
CA ASP A 165 -70.63 19.28 -29.34
C ASP A 165 -71.36 20.52 -28.78
N LEU A 166 -70.71 21.69 -28.76
CA LEU A 166 -71.31 22.95 -28.30
C LEU A 166 -72.44 23.45 -29.23
N GLU A 167 -72.32 23.23 -30.53
CA GLU A 167 -73.34 23.58 -31.53
C GLU A 167 -74.55 22.63 -31.45
N GLU A 168 -74.34 21.34 -31.14
CA GLU A 168 -75.39 20.34 -30.93
C GLU A 168 -76.17 20.57 -29.61
N ASP A 169 -75.48 20.96 -28.54
CA ASP A 169 -76.07 21.26 -27.23
C ASP A 169 -76.74 22.65 -27.16
N GLY A 170 -76.64 23.46 -28.22
CA GLY A 170 -77.19 24.83 -28.28
C GLY A 170 -76.53 25.81 -27.30
N SER A 171 -75.31 25.51 -26.86
CA SER A 171 -74.54 26.29 -25.90
C SER A 171 -73.76 27.44 -26.57
N LEU A 172 -73.35 28.44 -25.78
CA LEU A 172 -72.51 29.53 -26.30
C LEU A 172 -71.11 29.00 -26.67
N LEU A 173 -70.59 29.41 -27.83
CA LEU A 173 -69.24 29.07 -28.31
C LEU A 173 -68.14 29.74 -27.45
N ARG A 174 -67.91 29.23 -26.23
CA ARG A 174 -66.89 29.70 -25.29
C ARG A 174 -66.30 28.51 -24.53
N PHE A 175 -65.01 28.58 -24.19
CA PHE A 175 -64.39 27.59 -23.32
C PHE A 175 -64.86 27.74 -21.86
N THR A 176 -65.33 26.64 -21.28
CA THR A 176 -65.65 26.48 -19.85
C THR A 176 -64.78 25.39 -19.24
N THR A 177 -64.73 25.31 -17.91
CA THR A 177 -63.97 24.27 -17.20
C THR A 177 -64.47 22.86 -17.50
N ASP A 178 -65.76 22.70 -17.76
CA ASP A 178 -66.42 21.40 -17.95
C ASP A 178 -66.01 20.73 -19.29
N MET A 179 -65.58 21.54 -20.26
CA MET A 179 -65.20 21.09 -21.61
C MET A 179 -63.68 20.86 -21.75
N LEU A 180 -62.91 21.04 -20.66
CA LEU A 180 -61.44 20.93 -20.69
C LEU A 180 -60.97 19.52 -21.02
N ASP A 181 -61.65 18.49 -20.52
CA ASP A 181 -61.28 17.09 -20.75
C ASP A 181 -61.31 16.73 -22.24
N SER A 182 -62.40 17.08 -22.94
CA SER A 182 -62.56 16.87 -24.38
C SER A 182 -61.60 17.74 -25.19
N ALA A 183 -61.42 19.01 -24.80
CA ALA A 183 -60.56 19.94 -25.53
C ALA A 183 -59.07 19.58 -25.43
N ILE A 184 -58.60 19.14 -24.25
CA ILE A 184 -57.22 18.70 -24.04
C ILE A 184 -56.95 17.39 -24.78
N LEU A 185 -57.91 16.47 -24.79
CA LEU A 185 -57.77 15.20 -25.51
C LEU A 185 -57.64 15.40 -27.03
N GLU A 186 -58.56 16.17 -27.64
CA GLU A 186 -58.55 16.45 -29.08
C GLU A 186 -57.28 17.21 -29.49
N SER A 187 -56.88 18.23 -28.70
CA SER A 187 -55.67 19.00 -28.98
C SER A 187 -54.39 18.19 -28.81
N ALA A 188 -54.29 17.32 -27.81
CA ALA A 188 -53.12 16.46 -27.61
C ALA A 188 -53.00 15.37 -28.70
N GLN A 189 -54.12 14.82 -29.20
CA GLN A 189 -54.14 13.85 -30.32
C GLN A 189 -53.72 14.46 -31.66
N SER A 190 -53.89 15.78 -31.83
CA SER A 190 -53.60 16.47 -33.09
C SER A 190 -52.12 16.51 -33.47
N LYS A 191 -51.21 16.24 -32.51
CA LYS A 191 -49.74 16.31 -32.64
C LYS A 191 -49.21 17.63 -33.22
N THR A 192 -49.96 18.73 -33.13
CA THR A 192 -49.57 20.01 -33.75
C THR A 192 -48.30 20.64 -33.17
N GLU A 193 -47.96 20.32 -31.92
CA GLU A 193 -46.75 20.80 -31.23
C GLU A 193 -45.71 19.68 -30.95
N GLY A 194 -45.88 18.48 -31.54
CA GLY A 194 -45.00 17.33 -31.32
C GLY A 194 -45.71 16.16 -30.64
N LYS A 195 -45.01 15.46 -29.72
CA LYS A 195 -45.61 14.38 -28.93
C LYS A 195 -46.70 14.97 -28.00
N PRO A 196 -47.77 14.22 -27.66
CA PRO A 196 -48.81 14.67 -26.73
C PRO A 196 -48.24 15.22 -25.41
N LEU A 197 -47.21 14.57 -24.87
CA LEU A 197 -46.56 15.00 -23.63
C LEU A 197 -45.73 16.29 -23.77
N ASP A 198 -45.11 16.56 -24.94
CA ASP A 198 -44.41 17.83 -25.21
C ASP A 198 -45.37 19.02 -25.08
N TYR A 199 -46.55 18.86 -25.68
CA TYR A 199 -47.62 19.85 -25.68
C TYR A 199 -48.17 20.06 -24.26
N LEU A 200 -48.47 18.97 -23.55
CA LEU A 200 -49.06 19.01 -22.21
C LEU A 200 -48.10 19.60 -21.17
N LEU A 201 -46.80 19.31 -21.22
CA LEU A 201 -45.80 19.93 -20.35
C LEU A 201 -45.66 21.44 -20.63
N GLY A 202 -45.72 21.84 -21.90
CA GLY A 202 -45.79 23.25 -22.29
C GLY A 202 -47.03 23.94 -21.72
N CYS A 203 -48.19 23.29 -21.78
CA CYS A 203 -49.43 23.77 -21.18
C CYS A 203 -49.30 23.90 -19.65
N TRP A 204 -48.77 22.87 -18.99
CA TRP A 204 -48.55 22.83 -17.55
C TRP A 204 -47.73 24.03 -17.05
N LYS A 205 -46.65 24.38 -17.75
CA LYS A 205 -45.82 25.54 -17.38
C LYS A 205 -46.54 26.85 -17.58
N ARG A 206 -47.38 26.99 -18.61
CA ARG A 206 -48.20 28.20 -18.83
C ARG A 206 -49.24 28.34 -17.73
N VAL A 207 -49.96 27.27 -17.38
CA VAL A 207 -50.91 27.27 -16.25
C VAL A 207 -50.20 27.60 -14.94
N SER A 208 -49.06 26.98 -14.67
CA SER A 208 -48.32 27.16 -13.42
C SER A 208 -47.76 28.59 -13.28
N ARG A 209 -47.27 29.18 -14.38
CA ARG A 209 -46.85 30.59 -14.43
C ARG A 209 -48.01 31.54 -14.12
N LEU A 210 -49.18 31.29 -14.70
CA LEU A 210 -50.38 32.08 -14.43
C LEU A 210 -50.89 31.90 -13.00
N PHE A 211 -50.86 30.68 -12.47
CA PHE A 211 -51.25 30.41 -11.10
C PHE A 211 -50.37 31.17 -10.09
N ARG A 212 -49.06 31.29 -10.36
CA ARG A 212 -48.15 32.10 -9.54
C ARG A 212 -48.39 33.61 -9.63
N SER A 213 -48.84 34.12 -10.78
CA SER A 213 -49.07 35.56 -10.95
C SER A 213 -50.39 36.04 -10.31
N LEU A 214 -51.29 35.12 -9.96
CA LEU A 214 -52.55 35.42 -9.29
C LEU A 214 -52.33 35.53 -7.76
N ALA A 215 -52.26 36.76 -7.25
CA ALA A 215 -51.89 37.05 -5.86
C ALA A 215 -53.04 36.94 -4.82
N SER A 216 -54.31 36.90 -5.25
CA SER A 216 -55.48 36.95 -4.35
C SER A 216 -56.18 35.59 -4.23
N LYS A 217 -56.17 34.97 -3.04
CA LYS A 217 -56.76 33.66 -2.77
C LYS A 217 -58.30 33.60 -2.87
N ASN A 218 -58.99 34.74 -2.95
CA ASN A 218 -60.46 34.82 -2.95
C ASN A 218 -61.05 35.22 -4.33
N ASP A 219 -60.26 35.24 -5.39
CA ASP A 219 -60.75 35.53 -6.75
C ASP A 219 -61.31 34.24 -7.39
N PRO A 220 -62.56 34.21 -7.91
CA PRO A 220 -63.10 33.05 -8.62
C PRO A 220 -62.23 32.60 -9.81
N LYS A 221 -61.38 33.48 -10.34
CA LYS A 221 -60.36 33.15 -11.35
C LYS A 221 -59.33 32.13 -10.86
N VAL A 222 -59.02 32.11 -9.56
CA VAL A 222 -58.05 31.16 -8.98
C VAL A 222 -58.61 29.74 -9.00
N GLU A 223 -59.90 29.54 -8.71
CA GLU A 223 -60.52 28.21 -8.76
C GLU A 223 -60.55 27.67 -10.19
N ILE A 224 -60.83 28.52 -11.19
CA ILE A 224 -60.78 28.13 -12.62
C ILE A 224 -59.36 27.70 -13.03
N VAL A 225 -58.33 28.47 -12.65
CA VAL A 225 -56.94 28.13 -12.99
C VAL A 225 -56.46 26.91 -12.22
N LYS A 226 -56.92 26.73 -10.98
CA LYS A 226 -56.62 25.54 -10.16
C LYS A 226 -57.24 24.29 -10.79
N GLU A 227 -58.45 24.37 -11.32
CA GLU A 227 -59.08 23.26 -12.03
C GLU A 227 -58.39 22.97 -13.36
N ALA A 228 -58.07 23.99 -14.15
CA ALA A 228 -57.26 23.83 -15.36
C ALA A 228 -55.89 23.21 -15.07
N ARG A 229 -55.26 23.58 -13.95
CA ARG A 229 -54.01 22.97 -13.45
C ARG A 229 -54.25 21.51 -13.06
N ARG A 230 -55.36 21.21 -12.37
CA ARG A 230 -55.71 19.87 -11.92
C ARG A 230 -55.83 18.90 -13.09
N VAL A 231 -56.63 19.28 -14.09
CA VAL A 231 -56.90 18.52 -15.31
C VAL A 231 -55.65 18.39 -16.16
N CYS A 232 -54.93 19.49 -16.42
CA CYS A 232 -53.69 19.46 -17.21
C CYS A 232 -52.65 18.49 -16.62
N PHE A 233 -52.48 18.47 -15.30
CA PHE A 233 -51.61 17.50 -14.64
C PHE A 233 -52.06 16.06 -14.87
N SER A 234 -53.34 15.76 -14.65
CA SER A 234 -53.89 14.41 -14.85
C SER A 234 -53.69 13.92 -16.28
N TYR A 235 -53.90 14.78 -17.29
CA TYR A 235 -53.63 14.43 -18.70
C TYR A 235 -52.14 14.26 -18.99
N CYS A 236 -51.23 14.98 -18.32
CA CYS A 236 -49.79 14.71 -18.43
C CYS A 236 -49.46 13.30 -17.92
N ILE A 237 -50.07 12.87 -16.82
CA ILE A 237 -49.89 11.52 -16.27
C ILE A 237 -50.53 10.48 -17.19
N PHE A 238 -51.74 10.72 -17.70
CA PHE A 238 -52.38 9.81 -18.67
C PHE A 238 -51.57 9.66 -19.95
N ALA A 239 -50.96 10.73 -20.45
CA ALA A 239 -50.07 10.65 -21.60
C ALA A 239 -48.82 9.79 -21.31
N ALA A 240 -48.42 9.70 -20.04
CA ALA A 240 -47.31 8.85 -19.61
C ALA A 240 -47.72 7.40 -19.28
N THR A 241 -48.93 7.16 -18.77
CA THR A 241 -49.41 5.83 -18.33
C THR A 241 -50.23 5.09 -19.38
N ILE A 242 -50.98 5.81 -20.23
CA ILE A 242 -51.90 5.27 -21.24
C ILE A 242 -51.68 6.01 -22.58
N PRO A 243 -50.56 5.76 -23.28
CA PRO A 243 -50.24 6.43 -24.55
C PRO A 243 -51.30 6.19 -25.65
N ASP A 244 -51.93 5.01 -25.65
CA ASP A 244 -52.98 4.62 -26.60
C ASP A 244 -54.15 5.61 -26.64
N MET A 245 -54.45 6.27 -25.52
CA MET A 245 -55.51 7.28 -25.42
C MET A 245 -55.27 8.48 -26.34
N PHE A 246 -54.02 8.74 -26.72
CA PHE A 246 -53.62 9.85 -27.59
C PHE A 246 -53.19 9.40 -29.00
N GLY A 247 -53.41 8.12 -29.35
CA GLY A 247 -52.99 7.58 -30.65
C GLY A 247 -51.47 7.46 -30.80
N ASP A 248 -50.77 7.28 -29.68
CA ASP A 248 -49.36 6.87 -29.64
C ASP A 248 -49.24 5.38 -29.30
N GLU A 249 -48.24 4.70 -29.86
CA GLU A 249 -47.95 3.32 -29.49
C GLU A 249 -47.36 3.25 -28.08
N PRO A 250 -47.68 2.20 -27.28
CA PRO A 250 -47.14 2.06 -25.95
C PRO A 250 -45.62 1.87 -26.04
N LEU A 251 -44.88 2.82 -25.48
CA LEU A 251 -43.42 2.77 -25.45
C LEU A 251 -42.93 1.67 -24.52
N ALA A 252 -41.87 0.96 -24.93
CA ALA A 252 -41.23 -0.08 -24.10
C ALA A 252 -40.50 0.51 -22.86
N GLU A 253 -40.16 1.80 -22.89
CA GLU A 253 -39.50 2.53 -21.82
C GLU A 253 -40.40 3.64 -21.28
N ASN A 254 -40.16 4.07 -20.04
CA ASN A 254 -40.99 5.08 -19.38
C ASN A 254 -40.85 6.44 -20.09
N PRO A 255 -41.96 7.03 -20.60
CA PRO A 255 -41.89 8.25 -21.40
C PRO A 255 -41.38 9.45 -20.61
N LEU A 256 -41.58 9.52 -19.28
CA LEU A 256 -41.09 10.63 -18.46
C LEU A 256 -39.56 10.68 -18.36
N ALA A 257 -38.85 9.59 -18.66
CA ALA A 257 -37.39 9.53 -18.53
C ALA A 257 -36.69 10.55 -19.45
N GLU A 258 -37.07 10.64 -20.72
CA GLU A 258 -36.51 11.62 -21.67
C GLU A 258 -36.73 13.06 -21.19
N TYR A 259 -37.88 13.34 -20.58
CA TYR A 259 -38.29 14.66 -20.11
C TYR A 259 -37.62 15.08 -18.79
N LEU A 260 -37.17 14.13 -17.98
CA LEU A 260 -36.37 14.40 -16.79
C LEU A 260 -34.93 14.83 -17.11
N LEU A 261 -34.40 14.42 -18.27
CA LEU A 261 -33.06 14.80 -18.73
C LEU A 261 -33.00 16.22 -19.30
N VAL A 262 -34.13 16.78 -19.70
CA VAL A 262 -34.24 18.13 -20.25
C VAL A 262 -34.24 19.15 -19.11
N ASP A 263 -33.58 20.30 -19.33
CA ASP A 263 -33.53 21.40 -18.38
C ASP A 263 -34.94 21.76 -17.85
N PRO A 264 -35.15 21.87 -16.52
CA PRO A 264 -36.44 22.22 -15.91
C PRO A 264 -37.08 23.51 -16.42
N GLU A 265 -36.30 24.44 -16.98
CA GLU A 265 -36.80 25.71 -17.53
C GLU A 265 -37.26 25.60 -18.98
N ASN A 266 -36.76 24.64 -19.75
CA ASN A 266 -37.16 24.41 -21.14
C ASN A 266 -38.61 23.91 -21.20
N ASP A 267 -39.48 24.42 -22.08
CA ASP A 267 -40.91 24.06 -22.13
C ASP A 267 -41.22 22.55 -22.13
N ARG A 268 -40.29 21.71 -22.61
CA ARG A 268 -40.40 20.23 -22.58
C ARG A 268 -39.95 19.57 -21.27
N GLY A 269 -39.09 20.21 -20.48
CA GLY A 269 -38.54 19.61 -19.26
C GLY A 269 -39.53 19.58 -18.10
N ILE A 270 -39.41 18.59 -17.23
CA ILE A 270 -40.22 18.50 -16.01
C ILE A 270 -39.75 19.55 -14.99
N CYS A 271 -40.60 20.53 -14.67
CA CYS A 271 -40.26 21.61 -13.76
C CYS A 271 -40.52 21.25 -12.28
N HIS A 272 -39.96 22.03 -11.35
CA HIS A 272 -40.19 21.84 -9.91
C HIS A 272 -41.66 21.95 -9.49
N ASP A 273 -42.47 22.78 -10.16
CA ASP A 273 -43.91 22.86 -9.88
C ASP A 273 -44.63 21.55 -10.21
N PHE A 274 -44.19 20.86 -11.27
CA PHE A 274 -44.73 19.56 -11.66
C PHE A 274 -44.45 18.51 -10.59
N LEU A 275 -43.20 18.45 -10.11
CA LEU A 275 -42.80 17.51 -9.06
C LEU A 275 -43.51 17.81 -7.72
N ASN A 276 -43.70 19.09 -7.37
CA ASN A 276 -44.47 19.48 -6.19
C ASN A 276 -45.94 19.02 -6.27
N GLU A 277 -46.59 19.23 -7.42
CA GLU A 277 -47.96 18.76 -7.63
C GLU A 277 -48.02 17.23 -7.57
N ALA A 278 -47.10 16.53 -8.23
CA ALA A 278 -47.03 15.08 -8.22
C ALA A 278 -46.92 14.53 -6.80
N VAL A 279 -45.98 15.07 -6.01
CA VAL A 279 -45.76 14.68 -4.61
C VAL A 279 -47.00 14.90 -3.76
N SER A 280 -47.75 15.98 -4.00
CA SER A 280 -48.98 16.25 -3.23
C SER A 280 -50.07 15.20 -3.44
N ARG A 281 -50.07 14.51 -4.58
CA ARG A 281 -51.08 13.50 -4.96
C ARG A 281 -50.67 12.05 -4.65
N PHE A 282 -49.52 11.83 -4.02
CA PHE A 282 -49.00 10.48 -3.75
C PHE A 282 -49.89 9.62 -2.86
N ASN A 283 -50.75 10.23 -2.04
CA ASN A 283 -51.70 9.50 -1.21
C ASN A 283 -52.99 9.16 -1.95
N ASP A 284 -53.32 9.92 -3.00
CA ASP A 284 -54.59 9.81 -3.74
C ASP A 284 -54.44 8.95 -5.01
N ASP A 285 -53.25 8.94 -5.61
CA ASP A 285 -52.96 8.23 -6.86
C ASP A 285 -51.56 7.58 -6.85
N GLU A 286 -51.54 6.25 -6.68
CA GLU A 286 -50.30 5.47 -6.69
C GLU A 286 -49.66 5.38 -8.07
N SER A 287 -50.41 5.60 -9.16
CA SER A 287 -49.86 5.54 -10.52
C SER A 287 -48.80 6.62 -10.74
N VAL A 288 -49.03 7.83 -10.21
CA VAL A 288 -48.08 8.96 -10.27
C VAL A 288 -46.74 8.59 -9.62
N ARG A 289 -46.80 7.92 -8.46
CA ARG A 289 -45.61 7.44 -7.74
C ARG A 289 -44.83 6.43 -8.59
N ASN A 290 -45.53 5.44 -9.13
CA ASN A 290 -44.91 4.35 -9.91
C ASN A 290 -44.28 4.84 -11.20
N VAL A 291 -44.92 5.79 -11.90
CA VAL A 291 -44.39 6.35 -13.16
C VAL A 291 -43.14 7.19 -12.88
N LEU A 292 -43.12 8.01 -11.84
CA LEU A 292 -41.95 8.83 -11.51
C LEU A 292 -40.76 7.98 -11.04
N VAL A 293 -41.00 6.96 -10.21
CA VAL A 293 -39.94 6.01 -9.80
C VAL A 293 -39.46 5.22 -11.01
N GLY A 294 -40.36 4.69 -11.85
CA GLY A 294 -40.01 3.96 -13.07
C GLY A 294 -39.25 4.78 -14.11
N ALA A 295 -39.39 6.12 -14.08
CA ALA A 295 -38.60 7.01 -14.90
C ALA A 295 -37.14 7.03 -14.43
N ILE A 296 -36.89 7.16 -13.13
CA ILE A 296 -35.54 7.07 -12.54
C ILE A 296 -34.92 5.67 -12.76
N GLU A 297 -35.71 4.61 -12.68
CA GLU A 297 -35.25 3.24 -12.97
C GLU A 297 -34.79 3.09 -14.44
N THR A 298 -35.52 3.72 -15.37
CA THR A 298 -35.12 3.79 -16.79
C THR A 298 -33.83 4.61 -16.95
N LEU A 299 -33.71 5.76 -16.29
CA LEU A 299 -32.49 6.57 -16.31
C LEU A 299 -31.27 5.82 -15.77
N SER A 300 -31.43 5.07 -14.67
CA SER A 300 -30.39 4.22 -14.10
C SER A 300 -29.93 3.16 -15.11
N ARG A 301 -30.86 2.46 -15.77
CA ARG A 301 -30.55 1.47 -16.82
C ARG A 301 -29.85 2.08 -18.04
N GLN A 302 -30.26 3.27 -18.49
CA GLN A 302 -29.59 3.97 -19.58
C GLN A 302 -28.16 4.38 -19.17
N LEU A 303 -27.99 4.97 -17.99
CA LEU A 303 -26.70 5.39 -17.45
C LEU A 303 -25.72 4.22 -17.27
N SER A 304 -26.21 3.01 -16.98
CA SER A 304 -25.37 1.80 -16.83
C SER A 304 -24.50 1.50 -18.06
N LYS A 305 -24.91 1.98 -19.24
CA LYS A 305 -24.21 1.77 -20.52
C LYS A 305 -23.24 2.91 -20.86
N MET A 306 -23.19 3.96 -20.04
CA MET A 306 -22.40 5.17 -20.27
C MET A 306 -21.08 5.14 -19.51
N THR A 307 -20.15 5.96 -19.99
CA THR A 307 -18.85 6.23 -19.40
C THR A 307 -18.69 7.72 -19.09
N MET A 308 -17.62 8.08 -18.39
CA MET A 308 -17.34 9.49 -18.09
C MET A 308 -17.05 10.35 -19.34
N ASN A 309 -16.80 9.74 -20.50
CA ASN A 309 -16.64 10.46 -21.77
C ASN A 309 -17.99 10.84 -22.41
N ASP A 310 -19.08 10.17 -22.02
CA ASP A 310 -20.41 10.39 -22.56
C ASP A 310 -21.13 11.52 -21.81
N ASP A 311 -22.27 11.98 -22.33
CA ASP A 311 -23.04 13.06 -21.71
C ASP A 311 -23.90 12.56 -20.53
N TYR A 312 -23.23 12.24 -19.40
CA TYR A 312 -23.88 11.73 -18.19
C TYR A 312 -24.45 12.82 -17.27
N ARG A 313 -24.06 14.10 -17.46
CA ARG A 313 -24.44 15.21 -16.56
C ARG A 313 -25.95 15.43 -16.45
N PRO A 314 -26.75 15.31 -17.53
CA PRO A 314 -28.21 15.41 -17.44
C PRO A 314 -28.83 14.38 -16.49
N TYR A 315 -28.28 13.16 -16.43
CA TYR A 315 -28.74 12.11 -15.52
C TYR A 315 -28.48 12.47 -14.05
N MET A 316 -27.31 13.05 -13.77
CA MET A 316 -26.96 13.56 -12.44
C MET A 316 -27.88 14.70 -12.01
N LEU A 317 -28.15 15.66 -12.92
CA LEU A 317 -29.07 16.77 -12.66
C LEU A 317 -30.50 16.28 -12.38
N ALA A 318 -30.99 15.32 -13.18
CA ALA A 318 -32.30 14.71 -12.98
C ALA A 318 -32.41 14.07 -11.60
N MET A 319 -31.42 13.27 -11.20
CA MET A 319 -31.37 12.64 -9.88
C MET A 319 -31.29 13.68 -8.75
N ARG A 320 -30.44 14.71 -8.88
CA ARG A 320 -30.32 15.80 -7.89
C ARG A 320 -31.61 16.60 -7.73
N ASN A 321 -32.38 16.77 -8.80
CA ASN A 321 -33.68 17.43 -8.73
C ASN A 321 -34.74 16.54 -8.07
N PHE A 322 -34.68 15.23 -8.33
CA PHE A 322 -35.60 14.24 -7.77
C PHE A 322 -35.43 14.07 -6.25
N VAL A 323 -34.19 13.97 -5.78
CA VAL A 323 -33.84 13.73 -4.36
C VAL A 323 -34.15 14.89 -3.42
N ARG A 324 -34.51 16.07 -3.94
CA ARG A 324 -34.90 17.24 -3.13
C ARG A 324 -36.24 17.05 -2.44
N TYR A 325 -37.08 16.14 -2.94
CA TYR A 325 -38.43 15.92 -2.42
C TYR A 325 -38.47 14.67 -1.55
N GLN A 326 -38.75 14.85 -0.26
CA GLN A 326 -38.76 13.74 0.71
C GLN A 326 -39.70 12.58 0.33
N PRO A 327 -40.94 12.79 -0.14
CA PRO A 327 -41.81 11.68 -0.53
C PRO A 327 -41.28 10.89 -1.75
N LEU A 328 -40.58 11.55 -2.67
CA LEU A 328 -39.90 10.88 -3.79
C LEU A 328 -38.74 10.03 -3.32
N LEU A 329 -37.95 10.50 -2.34
CA LEU A 329 -36.87 9.72 -1.74
C LEU A 329 -37.38 8.42 -1.11
N VAL A 330 -38.47 8.50 -0.34
CA VAL A 330 -39.07 7.34 0.32
C VAL A 330 -39.62 6.36 -0.72
N ALA A 331 -40.32 6.85 -1.75
CA ALA A 331 -40.83 6.02 -2.84
C ALA A 331 -39.70 5.34 -3.62
N MET A 332 -38.61 6.06 -3.90
CA MET A 332 -37.43 5.53 -4.57
C MET A 332 -36.70 4.47 -3.73
N ALA A 333 -36.60 4.67 -2.42
CA ALA A 333 -36.01 3.70 -1.49
C ALA A 333 -36.85 2.41 -1.33
N GLN A 334 -38.14 2.45 -1.71
CA GLN A 334 -39.03 1.30 -1.76
C GLN A 334 -38.97 0.54 -3.09
N SER A 335 -38.29 1.07 -4.11
CA SER A 335 -38.13 0.38 -5.39
C SER A 335 -37.42 -0.98 -5.20
N PRO A 336 -37.87 -2.05 -5.89
CA PRO A 336 -37.19 -3.34 -5.85
C PRO A 336 -35.77 -3.28 -6.47
N LEU A 337 -35.49 -2.29 -7.33
CA LEU A 337 -34.16 -2.08 -7.89
C LEU A 337 -33.20 -1.38 -6.91
N PHE A 338 -33.71 -0.75 -5.84
CA PHE A 338 -32.85 -0.08 -4.87
C PHE A 338 -31.97 -1.09 -4.12
N LEU A 339 -32.57 -2.17 -3.61
CA LEU A 339 -31.89 -3.23 -2.88
C LEU A 339 -32.38 -4.62 -3.35
N PRO A 340 -31.87 -5.13 -4.48
CA PRO A 340 -32.28 -6.43 -5.02
C PRO A 340 -31.84 -7.58 -4.10
N SER A 341 -32.68 -8.59 -3.93
CA SER A 341 -32.48 -9.66 -2.93
C SER A 341 -31.33 -10.62 -3.23
N GLN A 342 -31.00 -10.84 -4.52
CA GLN A 342 -29.90 -11.70 -4.95
C GLN A 342 -29.18 -11.04 -6.12
N ILE A 343 -28.05 -10.41 -5.85
CA ILE A 343 -27.23 -9.73 -6.86
C ILE A 343 -25.79 -10.20 -6.78
N LYS A 344 -25.16 -10.37 -7.94
CA LYS A 344 -23.72 -10.68 -8.00
C LYS A 344 -22.90 -9.40 -7.79
N PRO A 345 -21.68 -9.49 -7.24
CA PRO A 345 -20.86 -8.31 -6.94
C PRO A 345 -20.64 -7.39 -8.14
N GLN A 346 -20.31 -7.94 -9.31
CA GLN A 346 -20.09 -7.18 -10.55
C GLN A 346 -21.37 -6.54 -11.12
N GLU A 347 -22.54 -7.04 -10.75
CA GLU A 347 -23.83 -6.52 -11.23
C GLU A 347 -24.35 -5.38 -10.34
N ILE A 348 -23.77 -5.15 -9.16
CA ILE A 348 -24.20 -4.06 -8.24
C ILE A 348 -24.13 -2.71 -8.94
N GLU A 349 -23.04 -2.45 -9.65
CA GLU A 349 -22.77 -1.19 -10.33
C GLU A 349 -23.62 -0.96 -11.59
N THR A 350 -24.36 -1.97 -12.08
CA THR A 350 -25.20 -1.86 -13.29
C THR A 350 -26.69 -2.12 -13.04
N ASN A 351 -27.03 -3.01 -12.11
CA ASN A 351 -28.38 -3.53 -11.95
C ASN A 351 -29.08 -3.02 -10.68
N THR A 352 -28.39 -2.24 -9.83
CA THR A 352 -29.04 -1.51 -8.73
C THR A 352 -29.40 -0.10 -9.15
N LEU A 353 -30.39 0.51 -8.48
CA LEU A 353 -30.85 1.87 -8.81
C LEU A 353 -29.71 2.89 -8.74
N LEU A 354 -28.90 2.86 -7.68
CA LEU A 354 -27.80 3.81 -7.45
C LEU A 354 -26.47 3.41 -8.12
N GLY A 355 -26.27 2.12 -8.41
CA GLY A 355 -25.03 1.58 -8.96
C GLY A 355 -24.47 2.35 -10.15
N PRO A 356 -25.25 2.57 -11.22
CA PRO A 356 -24.80 3.28 -12.42
C PRO A 356 -24.28 4.70 -12.16
N PHE A 357 -24.86 5.41 -11.19
CA PHE A 357 -24.42 6.75 -10.81
C PHE A 357 -23.04 6.72 -10.14
N PHE A 358 -22.82 5.75 -9.24
CA PHE A 358 -21.55 5.56 -8.54
C PHE A 358 -20.46 4.93 -9.43
N ARG A 359 -20.81 4.31 -10.56
CA ARG A 359 -19.87 3.66 -11.49
C ARG A 359 -19.06 4.64 -12.35
N ILE A 360 -19.60 5.83 -12.63
CA ILE A 360 -18.95 6.81 -13.52
C ILE A 360 -17.65 7.31 -12.87
N SER A 361 -16.53 7.10 -13.57
CA SER A 361 -15.18 7.37 -13.05
C SER A 361 -14.15 7.35 -14.18
N PRO A 362 -13.04 8.09 -14.04
CA PRO A 362 -11.94 8.01 -15.01
C PRO A 362 -11.15 6.69 -14.95
N LEU A 363 -11.42 5.84 -13.94
CA LEU A 363 -10.83 4.50 -13.83
C LEU A 363 -11.44 3.49 -14.82
N GLN A 364 -12.47 3.86 -15.56
CA GLN A 364 -13.00 3.04 -16.66
C GLN A 364 -11.97 2.96 -17.79
N GLY A 365 -11.68 1.74 -18.27
CA GLY A 365 -10.57 1.50 -19.21
C GLY A 365 -10.63 2.31 -20.50
N ASP A 366 -11.83 2.50 -21.06
CA ASP A 366 -12.02 3.30 -22.29
C ASP A 366 -11.81 4.80 -22.04
N VAL A 367 -12.10 5.27 -20.82
CA VAL A 367 -11.82 6.64 -20.40
C VAL A 367 -10.32 6.85 -20.28
N ALA A 368 -9.61 5.97 -19.58
CA ALA A 368 -8.16 6.06 -19.42
C ALA A 368 -7.40 6.16 -20.76
N MET A 369 -7.84 5.42 -21.77
CA MET A 369 -7.23 5.46 -23.12
C MET A 369 -7.36 6.82 -23.80
N ASN A 370 -8.47 7.55 -23.60
CA ASN A 370 -8.69 8.85 -24.22
C ASN A 370 -7.74 9.94 -23.66
N TYR A 371 -7.37 9.85 -22.38
CA TYR A 371 -6.47 10.82 -21.75
C TYR A 371 -4.98 10.49 -21.95
N PHE A 372 -4.63 9.20 -22.01
CA PHE A 372 -3.25 8.73 -21.92
C PHE A 372 -2.77 7.86 -23.10
N SER A 373 -3.50 7.78 -24.21
CA SER A 373 -3.03 7.08 -25.42
C SER A 373 -1.57 7.42 -25.75
N SER A 374 -0.76 6.48 -26.22
CA SER A 374 0.66 6.73 -26.53
C SER A 374 1.47 7.38 -25.38
N ALA A 375 1.15 7.09 -24.11
CA ALA A 375 1.82 7.70 -22.95
C ALA A 375 3.35 7.53 -22.94
N ALA A 376 3.86 6.45 -23.54
CA ALA A 376 5.30 6.16 -23.61
C ALA A 376 6.11 7.22 -24.38
N THR A 377 5.49 7.95 -25.30
CA THR A 377 6.14 9.01 -26.11
C THR A 377 5.75 10.43 -25.67
N ARG A 378 4.85 10.56 -24.70
CA ARG A 378 4.33 11.85 -24.22
C ARG A 378 5.20 12.44 -23.11
N ASP A 379 5.23 13.77 -23.05
CA ASP A 379 5.95 14.49 -22.01
C ASP A 379 5.31 14.26 -20.63
N LYS A 380 6.15 14.22 -19.58
CA LYS A 380 5.69 14.04 -18.19
C LYS A 380 4.76 15.15 -17.73
N GLY A 381 4.95 16.39 -18.22
CA GLY A 381 4.07 17.52 -17.92
C GLY A 381 2.66 17.35 -18.48
N TYR A 382 2.53 16.75 -19.68
CA TYR A 382 1.23 16.42 -20.26
C TYR A 382 0.48 15.39 -19.40
N ILE A 383 1.16 14.32 -18.96
CA ILE A 383 0.55 13.29 -18.10
C ILE A 383 0.04 13.91 -16.79
N ALA A 384 0.85 14.75 -16.15
CA ALA A 384 0.47 15.43 -14.91
C ALA A 384 -0.75 16.36 -15.11
N ASN A 385 -0.81 17.09 -16.22
CA ASN A 385 -1.96 17.95 -16.55
C ASN A 385 -3.22 17.11 -16.82
N SER A 386 -3.12 16.01 -17.57
CA SER A 386 -4.22 15.07 -17.77
C SER A 386 -4.75 14.50 -16.46
N GLN A 387 -3.85 14.08 -15.56
CA GLN A 387 -4.22 13.61 -14.22
C GLN A 387 -4.91 14.71 -13.39
N ARG A 388 -4.48 15.97 -13.49
CA ARG A 388 -5.16 17.09 -12.82
C ARG A 388 -6.57 17.32 -13.36
N SER A 389 -6.77 17.30 -14.68
CA SER A 389 -8.09 17.45 -15.29
C SER A 389 -9.03 16.30 -14.90
N LEU A 390 -8.53 15.07 -14.88
CA LEU A 390 -9.28 13.89 -14.43
C LEU A 390 -9.73 14.03 -12.97
N ARG A 391 -8.84 14.49 -12.08
CA ARG A 391 -9.17 14.73 -10.67
C ARG A 391 -10.29 15.76 -10.52
N LEU A 392 -10.22 16.89 -11.23
CA LEU A 392 -11.25 17.95 -11.16
C LEU A 392 -12.62 17.46 -11.65
N ALA A 393 -12.64 16.70 -12.75
CA ALA A 393 -13.87 16.11 -13.27
C ALA A 393 -14.47 15.10 -12.27
N LEU A 394 -13.63 14.24 -11.68
CA LEU A 394 -14.06 13.25 -10.69
C LEU A 394 -14.56 13.91 -9.40
N GLN A 395 -13.87 14.93 -8.89
CA GLN A 395 -14.28 15.68 -7.70
C GLN A 395 -15.66 16.31 -7.88
N THR A 396 -15.93 16.90 -9.05
CA THR A 396 -17.25 17.47 -9.37
C THR A 396 -18.34 16.39 -9.32
N HIS A 397 -18.09 15.23 -9.94
CA HIS A 397 -19.03 14.10 -9.91
C HIS A 397 -19.26 13.55 -8.50
N GLN A 398 -18.19 13.38 -7.73
CA GLN A 398 -18.26 12.94 -6.33
C GLN A 398 -18.98 13.96 -5.42
N GLU A 399 -18.95 15.25 -5.77
CA GLU A 399 -19.73 16.27 -5.08
C GLU A 399 -21.23 16.08 -5.28
N GLU A 400 -21.65 15.80 -6.51
CA GLU A 400 -23.03 15.51 -6.84
C GLU A 400 -23.53 14.19 -6.22
N LEU A 401 -22.69 13.15 -6.21
CA LEU A 401 -22.98 11.88 -5.54
C LEU A 401 -23.16 12.07 -4.03
N PHE A 402 -22.33 12.90 -3.41
CA PHE A 402 -22.46 13.22 -1.98
C PHE A 402 -23.78 13.93 -1.69
N ASP A 403 -24.16 14.91 -2.50
CA ASP A 403 -25.45 15.61 -2.33
C ASP A 403 -26.63 14.62 -2.34
N ILE A 404 -26.62 13.69 -3.30
CA ILE A 404 -27.64 12.63 -3.44
C ILE A 404 -27.65 11.73 -2.19
N ALA A 405 -26.50 11.21 -1.78
CA ALA A 405 -26.38 10.34 -0.61
C ALA A 405 -26.79 11.05 0.69
N ASN A 406 -26.38 12.31 0.86
CA ASN A 406 -26.70 13.14 2.03
C ASN A 406 -28.20 13.43 2.12
N CYS A 407 -28.89 13.67 1.00
CA CYS A 407 -30.36 13.79 0.97
C CYS A 407 -31.05 12.50 1.44
N LEU A 408 -30.60 11.34 0.96
CA LEU A 408 -31.13 10.03 1.37
C LEU A 408 -30.91 9.74 2.85
N ILE A 409 -29.75 10.13 3.39
CA ILE A 409 -29.40 9.91 4.81
C ILE A 409 -30.20 10.82 5.75
N LYS A 410 -30.60 12.02 5.33
CA LYS A 410 -31.37 12.93 6.20
C LYS A 410 -32.75 12.40 6.57
N VAL A 411 -33.36 11.57 5.72
CA VAL A 411 -34.71 11.01 5.90
C VAL A 411 -34.62 9.59 6.47
N LYS A 412 -35.37 9.29 7.55
CA LYS A 412 -35.24 8.04 8.32
C LYS A 412 -35.46 6.78 7.47
N ASP A 413 -36.55 6.72 6.70
CA ASP A 413 -36.90 5.51 5.96
C ASP A 413 -35.92 5.20 4.81
N SER A 414 -35.44 6.25 4.13
CA SER A 414 -34.41 6.10 3.09
C SER A 414 -33.01 5.90 3.67
N ARG A 415 -32.73 6.40 4.89
CA ARG A 415 -31.44 6.21 5.58
C ARG A 415 -31.15 4.74 5.80
N GLU A 416 -32.10 3.97 6.33
CA GLU A 416 -31.87 2.54 6.57
C GLU A 416 -31.59 1.80 5.27
N LYS A 417 -32.32 2.14 4.19
CA LYS A 417 -32.14 1.53 2.87
C LYS A 417 -30.80 1.88 2.21
N ILE A 418 -30.35 3.13 2.28
CA ILE A 418 -29.03 3.49 1.73
C ILE A 418 -27.91 2.85 2.56
N LEU A 419 -28.06 2.71 3.88
CA LEU A 419 -27.11 1.97 4.71
C LEU A 419 -27.09 0.47 4.38
N ASP A 420 -28.25 -0.15 4.15
CA ASP A 420 -28.36 -1.52 3.61
C ASP A 420 -27.62 -1.65 2.27
N TRP A 421 -27.81 -0.69 1.37
CA TRP A 421 -27.19 -0.71 0.05
C TRP A 421 -25.67 -0.53 0.14
N LEU A 422 -25.18 0.41 0.96
CA LEU A 422 -23.75 0.59 1.21
C LEU A 422 -23.13 -0.67 1.84
N ALA A 423 -23.81 -1.29 2.80
CA ALA A 423 -23.39 -2.57 3.39
C ALA A 423 -23.33 -3.69 2.35
N LEU A 424 -24.32 -3.77 1.45
CA LEU A 424 -24.31 -4.71 0.32
C LEU A 424 -23.08 -4.52 -0.57
N THR A 425 -22.67 -3.27 -0.84
CA THR A 425 -21.49 -2.99 -1.67
C THR A 425 -20.20 -3.53 -1.06
N VAL A 426 -20.01 -3.41 0.26
CA VAL A 426 -18.79 -3.90 0.92
C VAL A 426 -18.83 -5.42 1.11
N ASN A 427 -19.96 -5.95 1.63
CA ASN A 427 -20.10 -7.35 2.01
C ASN A 427 -19.94 -8.34 0.83
N LEU A 428 -20.39 -7.95 -0.37
CA LEU A 428 -20.26 -8.80 -1.56
C LEU A 428 -18.87 -8.75 -2.22
N ASN A 429 -18.00 -7.84 -1.76
CA ASN A 429 -16.74 -7.51 -2.42
C ASN A 429 -15.48 -7.94 -1.65
N HIS A 430 -15.60 -8.84 -0.66
CA HIS A 430 -14.44 -9.29 0.13
C HIS A 430 -13.32 -9.90 -0.74
N LYS A 431 -13.70 -10.56 -1.85
CA LYS A 431 -12.77 -11.17 -2.80
C LYS A 431 -11.87 -10.17 -3.53
N ARG A 432 -12.10 -8.86 -3.41
CA ARG A 432 -11.21 -7.83 -3.96
C ARG A 432 -9.82 -7.82 -3.31
N ARG A 433 -9.70 -8.32 -2.07
CA ARG A 433 -8.43 -8.47 -1.34
C ARG A 433 -7.86 -9.90 -1.39
N ALA A 434 -8.41 -10.77 -2.23
CA ALA A 434 -7.82 -12.09 -2.45
C ALA A 434 -6.45 -11.98 -3.14
N LEU A 435 -5.53 -12.93 -2.88
CA LEU A 435 -4.19 -12.99 -3.51
C LEU A 435 -4.18 -12.92 -5.04
N ARG A 436 -5.27 -13.36 -5.68
CA ARG A 436 -5.49 -13.25 -7.13
C ARG A 436 -6.97 -12.95 -7.37
N PRO A 437 -7.38 -11.68 -7.32
CA PRO A 437 -8.78 -11.32 -7.49
C PRO A 437 -9.18 -11.51 -8.95
N ASP A 438 -10.30 -12.19 -9.22
CA ASP A 438 -10.87 -12.25 -10.56
C ASP A 438 -11.72 -10.99 -10.81
N PRO A 439 -11.34 -10.11 -11.75
CA PRO A 439 -12.07 -8.88 -12.06
C PRO A 439 -13.53 -9.11 -12.51
N LYS A 440 -13.89 -10.33 -12.94
CA LYS A 440 -15.26 -10.66 -13.35
C LYS A 440 -16.20 -10.98 -12.20
N THR A 441 -15.65 -11.22 -11.00
CA THR A 441 -16.41 -11.66 -9.82
C THR A 441 -16.51 -10.60 -8.74
N THR A 442 -16.03 -9.38 -9.03
CA THR A 442 -15.95 -8.26 -8.10
C THR A 442 -16.45 -7.00 -8.79
N SER A 443 -16.91 -6.01 -8.02
CA SER A 443 -17.24 -4.68 -8.55
C SER A 443 -15.96 -3.97 -9.02
N SER A 444 -16.10 -2.96 -9.90
CA SER A 444 -14.96 -2.21 -10.42
C SER A 444 -14.31 -1.28 -9.38
N ASP A 445 -13.04 -0.94 -9.60
CA ASP A 445 -12.33 0.02 -8.75
C ASP A 445 -12.96 1.42 -8.83
N ALA A 446 -13.47 1.78 -10.02
CA ALA A 446 -14.25 2.98 -10.28
C ALA A 446 -15.40 3.17 -9.28
N PHE A 447 -16.23 2.12 -9.16
CA PHE A 447 -17.38 2.12 -8.28
C PHE A 447 -16.98 2.17 -6.80
N MET A 448 -16.06 1.29 -6.38
CA MET A 448 -15.69 1.17 -4.97
C MET A 448 -14.93 2.40 -4.44
N VAL A 449 -14.10 3.05 -5.27
CA VAL A 449 -13.44 4.31 -4.88
C VAL A 449 -14.48 5.41 -4.65
N ASN A 450 -15.47 5.55 -5.54
CA ASN A 450 -16.54 6.53 -5.34
C ASN A 450 -17.33 6.25 -4.05
N VAL A 451 -17.72 5.00 -3.80
CA VAL A 451 -18.39 4.61 -2.54
C VAL A 451 -17.56 5.00 -1.32
N THR A 452 -16.26 4.71 -1.33
CA THR A 452 -15.35 5.03 -0.22
C THR A 452 -15.25 6.54 0.01
N VAL A 453 -15.11 7.34 -1.05
CA VAL A 453 -15.04 8.80 -0.93
C VAL A 453 -16.34 9.39 -0.38
N ILE A 454 -17.51 8.85 -0.78
CA ILE A 454 -18.79 9.31 -0.22
C ILE A 454 -18.89 8.95 1.27
N LEU A 455 -18.47 7.76 1.66
CA LEU A 455 -18.43 7.33 3.06
C LEU A 455 -17.49 8.20 3.92
N ASP A 456 -16.31 8.56 3.40
CA ASP A 456 -15.40 9.51 4.05
C ASP A 456 -16.09 10.87 4.30
N ARG A 457 -16.76 11.41 3.28
CA ARG A 457 -17.49 12.68 3.40
C ARG A 457 -18.64 12.63 4.40
N LEU A 458 -19.30 11.49 4.52
CA LEU A 458 -20.36 11.28 5.53
C LEU A 458 -19.79 11.19 6.95
N CYS A 459 -18.49 10.86 7.09
CA CYS A 459 -17.80 10.86 8.37
C CYS A 459 -17.32 12.26 8.81
N GLU A 460 -17.03 13.16 7.87
CA GLU A 460 -16.51 14.52 8.14
C GLU A 460 -17.25 15.27 9.28
N PRO A 461 -18.60 15.26 9.38
CA PRO A 461 -19.32 16.04 10.41
C PRO A 461 -19.04 15.62 11.87
N PHE A 462 -18.51 14.41 12.10
CA PHE A 462 -18.09 13.98 13.43
C PHE A 462 -16.58 13.90 13.61
N MET A 463 -15.79 14.16 12.57
CA MET A 463 -14.33 14.13 12.61
C MET A 463 -13.72 15.49 13.00
N ASP A 464 -13.95 15.95 14.24
CA ASP A 464 -13.32 17.17 14.76
C ASP A 464 -11.85 16.96 15.18
N ALA A 465 -11.06 18.03 15.19
CA ALA A 465 -9.64 17.97 15.55
C ALA A 465 -9.37 17.61 17.03
N THR A 466 -10.39 17.70 17.91
CA THR A 466 -10.28 17.41 19.35
C THR A 466 -10.75 16.01 19.71
N PHE A 467 -11.17 15.20 18.72
CA PHE A 467 -11.68 13.84 18.92
C PHE A 467 -12.89 13.78 19.86
N SER A 468 -13.71 14.85 19.90
CA SER A 468 -14.80 15.01 20.88
C SER A 468 -15.92 13.98 20.75
N LYS A 469 -16.08 13.39 19.56
CA LYS A 469 -17.15 12.42 19.26
C LYS A 469 -16.64 10.98 19.12
N VAL A 470 -15.36 10.70 19.33
CA VAL A 470 -14.80 9.34 19.20
C VAL A 470 -15.51 8.35 20.13
N ASP A 471 -15.87 8.78 21.34
CA ASP A 471 -16.57 7.93 22.32
C ASP A 471 -18.01 7.55 21.91
N ARG A 472 -18.54 8.15 20.83
CA ARG A 472 -19.83 7.75 20.26
C ARG A 472 -19.72 6.51 19.37
N ILE A 473 -18.52 6.09 19.00
CA ILE A 473 -18.25 4.91 18.18
C ILE A 473 -18.24 3.69 19.11
N ASP A 474 -19.30 2.90 19.06
CA ASP A 474 -19.52 1.79 19.98
C ASP A 474 -19.02 0.46 19.40
N ILE A 475 -18.11 -0.21 20.10
CA ILE A 475 -17.56 -1.52 19.70
C ILE A 475 -18.59 -2.65 19.79
N ASP A 476 -19.62 -2.51 20.65
CA ASP A 476 -20.70 -3.51 20.77
C ASP A 476 -21.55 -3.59 19.50
N TYR A 477 -21.36 -2.67 18.54
CA TYR A 477 -21.89 -2.78 17.18
C TYR A 477 -21.77 -4.18 16.58
N LEU A 478 -20.57 -4.77 16.68
CA LEU A 478 -20.25 -6.08 16.11
C LEU A 478 -20.99 -7.23 16.82
N ARG A 479 -21.51 -6.98 18.03
CA ARG A 479 -22.24 -7.95 18.86
C ARG A 479 -23.75 -7.72 18.89
N ARG A 480 -24.25 -6.65 18.28
CA ARG A 480 -25.68 -6.38 18.09
C ARG A 480 -26.12 -6.93 16.73
N SER A 481 -26.60 -6.06 15.85
CA SER A 481 -26.97 -6.34 14.46
C SER A 481 -26.04 -5.60 13.49
N PRO A 482 -24.78 -6.03 13.32
CA PRO A 482 -23.86 -5.36 12.42
C PRO A 482 -24.31 -5.53 10.96
N ARG A 483 -24.24 -4.44 10.20
CA ARG A 483 -24.48 -4.44 8.76
C ARG A 483 -23.28 -4.97 7.99
N VAL A 484 -22.07 -4.72 8.51
CA VAL A 484 -20.82 -5.24 7.95
C VAL A 484 -20.62 -6.67 8.41
N LEU A 485 -20.46 -7.59 7.46
CA LEU A 485 -20.19 -8.99 7.74
C LEU A 485 -18.69 -9.17 7.98
N ILE A 486 -18.32 -9.68 9.15
CA ILE A 486 -16.91 -9.89 9.50
C ILE A 486 -16.59 -11.36 9.79
N LYS A 487 -17.50 -12.28 9.51
CA LYS A 487 -17.37 -13.69 9.97
C LYS A 487 -16.10 -14.36 9.43
N ASP A 488 -15.85 -14.21 8.13
CA ASP A 488 -14.74 -14.87 7.43
C ASP A 488 -13.42 -14.07 7.48
N GLU A 489 -13.42 -12.93 8.20
CA GLU A 489 -12.26 -12.04 8.29
C GLU A 489 -11.28 -12.52 9.35
N THR A 490 -9.99 -12.53 9.04
CA THR A 490 -8.91 -12.83 10.00
C THR A 490 -8.93 -11.82 11.16
N LYS A 491 -8.73 -12.29 12.40
CA LYS A 491 -8.73 -11.43 13.59
C LYS A 491 -7.32 -11.09 14.05
N LEU A 492 -7.14 -9.95 14.71
CA LEU A 492 -5.85 -9.45 15.17
C LEU A 492 -5.10 -10.43 16.09
N ASN A 493 -5.80 -11.04 17.05
CA ASN A 493 -5.20 -11.95 18.02
C ASN A 493 -6.19 -13.00 18.57
N ALA A 494 -7.11 -13.47 17.74
CA ALA A 494 -8.06 -14.53 18.07
C ALA A 494 -8.15 -15.55 16.93
N ASP A 495 -8.42 -16.81 17.27
CA ASP A 495 -8.81 -17.81 16.29
C ASP A 495 -10.32 -17.74 15.98
N GLN A 496 -10.76 -18.49 14.97
CA GLN A 496 -12.16 -18.47 14.54
C GLN A 496 -13.11 -18.91 15.66
N ASN A 497 -12.74 -19.94 16.44
CA ASN A 497 -13.59 -20.46 17.52
C ASN A 497 -13.81 -19.41 18.61
N THR A 498 -12.73 -18.78 19.08
CA THR A 498 -12.80 -17.72 20.09
C THR A 498 -13.61 -16.52 19.59
N SER A 499 -13.44 -16.17 18.31
CA SER A 499 -14.21 -15.11 17.66
C SER A 499 -15.70 -15.44 17.59
N ASP A 500 -16.05 -16.65 17.16
CA ASP A 500 -17.44 -17.09 17.02
C ASP A 500 -18.14 -17.10 18.40
N GLU A 501 -17.51 -17.66 19.44
CA GLU A 501 -18.03 -17.63 20.81
C GLU A 501 -18.29 -16.20 21.33
N TYR A 502 -17.38 -15.27 21.03
CA TYR A 502 -17.49 -13.87 21.43
C TYR A 502 -18.67 -13.15 20.72
N TYR A 503 -18.84 -13.39 19.42
CA TYR A 503 -19.87 -12.74 18.61
C TYR A 503 -21.25 -13.42 18.69
N ASP A 504 -21.31 -14.69 19.10
CA ASP A 504 -22.57 -15.40 19.41
C ASP A 504 -23.24 -14.84 20.68
N THR A 505 -22.44 -14.30 21.60
CA THR A 505 -22.96 -13.60 22.79
C THR A 505 -23.47 -12.20 22.41
N LYS A 506 -24.74 -12.14 21.96
CA LYS A 506 -25.38 -10.90 21.51
C LYS A 506 -25.66 -9.91 22.65
N VAL A 507 -25.46 -8.63 22.34
CA VAL A 507 -25.79 -7.50 23.22
C VAL A 507 -27.11 -6.88 22.75
N GLU A 508 -27.96 -6.46 23.69
CA GLU A 508 -29.18 -5.72 23.35
C GLU A 508 -28.88 -4.24 23.05
N GLY A 509 -29.63 -3.64 22.12
CA GLY A 509 -29.54 -2.21 21.81
C GLY A 509 -29.62 -1.89 20.32
N SER A 510 -29.86 -0.62 20.01
CA SER A 510 -29.83 -0.10 18.64
C SER A 510 -28.49 0.57 18.33
N ASN A 511 -28.00 0.40 17.12
CA ASN A 511 -26.80 1.10 16.66
C ASN A 511 -27.10 2.56 16.34
N ASN A 512 -26.14 3.43 16.66
CA ASN A 512 -26.22 4.83 16.27
C ASN A 512 -25.62 5.04 14.87
N PHE A 513 -26.05 6.12 14.19
CA PHE A 513 -25.60 6.41 12.83
C PHE A 513 -24.08 6.61 12.70
N ILE A 514 -23.44 7.21 13.71
CA ILE A 514 -21.98 7.46 13.71
C ILE A 514 -21.21 6.13 13.69
N THR A 515 -21.69 5.14 14.45
CA THR A 515 -21.10 3.82 14.54
C THR A 515 -21.32 3.06 13.23
N GLU A 516 -22.55 3.06 12.70
CA GLU A 516 -22.86 2.42 11.40
C GLU A 516 -21.96 2.93 10.28
N ILE A 517 -21.86 4.26 10.13
CA ILE A 517 -21.06 4.84 9.07
C ILE A 517 -19.57 4.63 9.32
N PHE A 518 -19.08 4.67 10.56
CA PHE A 518 -17.68 4.41 10.88
C PHE A 518 -17.25 3.01 10.43
N PHE A 519 -17.97 1.96 10.83
CA PHE A 519 -17.64 0.58 10.46
C PHE A 519 -17.78 0.34 8.95
N LEU A 520 -18.79 0.94 8.29
CA LEU A 520 -18.92 0.89 6.83
C LEU A 520 -17.74 1.56 6.12
N THR A 521 -17.28 2.71 6.62
CA THR A 521 -16.16 3.45 6.03
C THR A 521 -14.85 2.71 6.19
N VAL A 522 -14.57 2.07 7.34
CA VAL A 522 -13.37 1.21 7.48
C VAL A 522 -13.42 0.08 6.45
N ALA A 523 -14.51 -0.67 6.37
CA ALA A 523 -14.65 -1.75 5.39
C ALA A 523 -14.54 -1.26 3.93
N ALA A 524 -15.03 -0.05 3.64
CA ALA A 524 -14.93 0.54 2.31
C ALA A 524 -13.49 0.95 1.95
N HIS A 525 -12.68 1.44 2.89
CA HIS A 525 -11.25 1.66 2.64
C HIS A 525 -10.55 0.36 2.27
N HIS A 526 -10.78 -0.70 3.05
CA HIS A 526 -10.18 -2.00 2.83
C HIS A 526 -10.48 -2.56 1.43
N TYR A 527 -11.75 -2.71 1.08
CA TYR A 527 -12.16 -3.31 -0.19
C TYR A 527 -12.17 -2.31 -1.36
N GLY A 528 -12.07 -1.00 -1.09
CA GLY A 528 -12.14 0.06 -2.09
C GLY A 528 -10.77 0.63 -2.45
N ILE A 529 -10.37 1.70 -1.76
CA ILE A 529 -9.15 2.46 -2.06
C ILE A 529 -7.91 1.58 -1.90
N GLU A 530 -7.79 0.85 -0.79
CA GLU A 530 -6.59 0.06 -0.52
C GLU A 530 -6.50 -1.15 -1.47
N ALA A 531 -7.63 -1.80 -1.79
CA ALA A 531 -7.66 -2.82 -2.84
C ALA A 531 -7.21 -2.27 -4.21
N ALA A 532 -7.62 -1.05 -4.56
CA ALA A 532 -7.19 -0.40 -5.80
C ALA A 532 -5.68 -0.08 -5.79
N ASN A 533 -5.11 0.30 -4.64
CA ASN A 533 -3.69 0.55 -4.46
C ASN A 533 -2.84 -0.73 -4.60
N THR A 534 -3.27 -1.84 -3.98
CA THR A 534 -2.61 -3.15 -4.13
C THR A 534 -2.63 -3.61 -5.59
N LYS A 535 -3.78 -3.52 -6.26
CA LYS A 535 -3.92 -3.85 -7.67
C LYS A 535 -3.05 -2.97 -8.58
N LEU A 536 -2.90 -1.68 -8.26
CA LEU A 536 -1.99 -0.78 -8.98
C LEU A 536 -0.54 -1.26 -8.88
N SER A 537 -0.10 -1.63 -7.67
CA SER A 537 1.25 -2.12 -7.42
C SER A 537 1.52 -3.44 -8.14
N GLU A 538 0.55 -4.35 -8.19
CA GLU A 538 0.63 -5.59 -8.97
C GLU A 538 0.67 -5.32 -10.47
N LEU A 539 -0.20 -4.46 -10.99
CA LEU A 539 -0.24 -4.10 -12.40
C LEU A 539 1.08 -3.49 -12.87
N GLN A 540 1.74 -2.67 -12.05
CA GLN A 540 3.07 -2.14 -12.36
C GLN A 540 4.15 -3.23 -12.44
N LYS A 541 4.11 -4.24 -11.56
CA LYS A 541 5.04 -5.38 -11.61
C LYS A 541 4.80 -6.22 -12.86
N ASP A 542 3.53 -6.51 -13.16
CA ASP A 542 3.12 -7.24 -14.35
C ASP A 542 3.54 -6.52 -15.63
N LEU A 543 3.40 -5.19 -15.69
CA LEU A 543 3.83 -4.42 -16.85
C LEU A 543 5.35 -4.46 -17.06
N LYS A 544 6.14 -4.33 -15.99
CA LYS A 544 7.61 -4.50 -16.09
C LYS A 544 8.00 -5.88 -16.60
N TYR A 545 7.29 -6.93 -16.16
CA TYR A 545 7.50 -8.28 -16.68
C TYR A 545 7.11 -8.39 -18.15
N LEU A 546 5.95 -7.87 -18.55
CA LEU A 546 5.48 -7.88 -19.94
C LEU A 546 6.42 -7.09 -20.87
N GLU A 547 6.97 -5.96 -20.41
CA GLU A 547 7.98 -5.18 -21.15
C GLU A 547 9.28 -5.97 -21.35
N LYS A 548 9.76 -6.66 -20.30
CA LYS A 548 10.94 -7.53 -20.39
C LYS A 548 10.72 -8.67 -21.39
N GLU A 549 9.56 -9.31 -21.35
CA GLU A 549 9.19 -10.38 -22.28
C GLU A 549 8.99 -9.85 -23.71
N LEU A 550 8.41 -8.65 -23.88
CA LEU A 550 8.31 -8.00 -25.18
C LEU A 550 9.70 -7.75 -25.79
N GLY A 551 10.66 -7.27 -25.00
CA GLY A 551 12.04 -7.07 -25.43
C GLY A 551 12.69 -8.37 -25.92
N LYS A 552 12.47 -9.48 -25.20
CA LYS A 552 12.93 -10.81 -25.65
C LYS A 552 12.27 -11.22 -26.96
N MET A 553 10.94 -11.14 -27.06
CA MET A 553 10.22 -11.50 -28.29
C MET A 553 10.71 -10.66 -29.48
N GLU A 554 10.93 -9.35 -29.32
CA GLU A 554 11.45 -8.50 -30.39
C GLU A 554 12.83 -8.95 -30.89
N THR A 555 13.73 -9.39 -29.99
CA THR A 555 15.02 -9.96 -30.39
C THR A 555 14.88 -11.27 -31.14
N GLU A 556 13.87 -12.08 -30.85
CA GLU A 556 13.63 -13.39 -31.49
C GLU A 556 12.91 -13.31 -32.84
N ARG A 557 12.45 -12.11 -33.23
CA ARG A 557 11.71 -11.90 -34.49
C ARG A 557 12.44 -12.46 -35.72
N HIS A 558 13.78 -12.39 -35.75
CA HIS A 558 14.59 -12.92 -36.84
C HIS A 558 14.47 -14.44 -37.03
N LYS A 559 14.18 -15.21 -35.95
CA LYS A 559 14.00 -16.67 -36.00
C LYS A 559 12.78 -17.08 -36.83
N TYR A 560 11.76 -16.20 -36.92
CA TYR A 560 10.51 -16.45 -37.64
C TYR A 560 10.48 -15.81 -39.03
N ALA A 561 11.51 -15.05 -39.41
CA ALA A 561 11.57 -14.32 -40.68
C ALA A 561 11.57 -15.24 -41.92
N THR A 562 12.00 -16.49 -41.77
CA THR A 562 12.10 -17.47 -42.87
C THR A 562 10.73 -17.98 -43.34
N ASN A 563 9.68 -17.89 -42.52
CA ASN A 563 8.33 -18.32 -42.89
C ASN A 563 7.31 -17.18 -42.76
N PRO A 564 6.79 -16.65 -43.88
CA PRO A 564 5.85 -15.52 -43.88
C PRO A 564 4.57 -15.74 -43.08
N ALA A 565 4.05 -16.97 -43.03
CA ALA A 565 2.81 -17.28 -42.29
C ALA A 565 3.03 -17.23 -40.77
N TYR A 566 4.13 -17.81 -40.29
CA TYR A 566 4.48 -17.74 -38.86
C TYR A 566 4.89 -16.33 -38.44
N LEU A 567 5.56 -15.57 -39.32
CA LEU A 567 5.90 -14.18 -39.07
C LEU A 567 4.64 -13.30 -38.89
N ALA A 568 3.60 -13.51 -39.70
CA ALA A 568 2.34 -12.77 -39.56
C ALA A 568 1.59 -13.08 -38.26
N VAL A 569 1.57 -14.36 -37.82
CA VAL A 569 1.01 -14.77 -36.53
C VAL A 569 1.81 -14.17 -35.38
N PHE A 570 3.15 -14.21 -35.48
CA PHE A 570 4.07 -13.62 -34.52
C PHE A 570 3.88 -12.10 -34.40
N ASP A 571 3.85 -11.38 -35.52
CA ASP A 571 3.64 -9.92 -35.54
C ASP A 571 2.23 -9.56 -35.00
N THR A 572 1.21 -10.39 -35.22
CA THR A 572 -0.12 -10.23 -34.62
C THR A 572 -0.10 -10.43 -33.10
N HIS A 573 0.63 -11.44 -32.62
CA HIS A 573 0.81 -11.69 -31.20
C HIS A 573 1.58 -10.55 -30.52
N LEU A 574 2.63 -10.07 -31.17
CA LEU A 574 3.45 -8.93 -30.74
C LEU A 574 2.61 -7.65 -30.68
N LYS A 575 1.75 -7.40 -31.67
CA LYS A 575 0.79 -6.29 -31.63
C LYS A 575 -0.16 -6.40 -30.45
N LYS A 576 -0.76 -7.56 -30.18
CA LYS A 576 -1.63 -7.78 -29.01
C LYS A 576 -0.89 -7.52 -27.69
N TYR A 577 0.37 -7.92 -27.59
CA TYR A 577 1.22 -7.64 -26.42
C TYR A 577 1.45 -6.14 -26.24
N LYS A 578 1.79 -5.43 -27.32
CA LYS A 578 1.95 -3.97 -27.30
C LYS A 578 0.67 -3.24 -26.90
N ASP A 579 -0.47 -3.63 -27.48
CA ASP A 579 -1.78 -3.05 -27.16
C ASP A 579 -2.14 -3.30 -25.67
N ARG A 580 -1.79 -4.46 -25.12
CA ARG A 580 -2.00 -4.77 -23.70
C ARG A 580 -1.12 -3.91 -22.79
N ILE A 581 0.15 -3.72 -23.15
CA ILE A 581 1.08 -2.86 -22.40
C ILE A 581 0.61 -1.41 -22.43
N GLU A 582 0.19 -0.90 -23.60
CA GLU A 582 -0.32 0.47 -23.73
C GLU A 582 -1.58 0.68 -22.87
N LYS A 583 -2.56 -0.23 -22.95
CA LYS A 583 -3.75 -0.19 -22.09
C LYS A 583 -3.41 -0.25 -20.61
N GLY A 584 -2.43 -1.07 -20.25
CA GLY A 584 -1.93 -1.18 -18.88
C GLY A 584 -1.34 0.14 -18.39
N HIS A 585 -0.46 0.79 -19.17
CA HIS A 585 0.11 2.09 -18.84
C HIS A 585 -0.97 3.17 -18.68
N CYS A 586 -1.94 3.23 -19.60
CA CYS A 586 -3.05 4.19 -19.49
C CYS A 586 -3.84 3.99 -18.20
N THR A 587 -4.11 2.73 -17.84
CA THR A 587 -4.81 2.38 -16.59
C THR A 587 -3.97 2.76 -15.37
N VAL A 588 -2.66 2.48 -15.37
CA VAL A 588 -1.74 2.90 -14.30
C VAL A 588 -1.77 4.42 -14.11
N TYR A 589 -1.67 5.21 -15.18
CA TYR A 589 -1.68 6.67 -15.07
C TYR A 589 -3.03 7.23 -14.62
N ALA A 590 -4.14 6.64 -15.06
CA ALA A 590 -5.48 7.01 -14.59
C ALA A 590 -5.67 6.69 -13.10
N THR A 591 -5.31 5.47 -12.67
CA THR A 591 -5.39 5.05 -11.27
C THR A 591 -4.46 5.87 -10.38
N GLN A 592 -3.22 6.13 -10.80
CA GLN A 592 -2.33 7.07 -10.10
C GLN A 592 -2.94 8.46 -10.00
N GLY A 593 -3.55 8.97 -11.08
CA GLY A 593 -4.19 10.28 -11.08
C GLY A 593 -5.30 10.39 -10.03
N VAL A 594 -6.11 9.34 -9.87
CA VAL A 594 -7.19 9.30 -8.88
C VAL A 594 -6.67 9.08 -7.46
N LEU A 595 -5.76 8.12 -7.26
CA LEU A 595 -5.23 7.80 -5.93
C LEU A 595 -4.32 8.91 -5.38
N LEU A 596 -3.64 9.68 -6.24
CA LEU A 596 -2.80 10.80 -5.84
C LEU A 596 -3.58 12.14 -5.74
N ASP A 597 -4.89 12.08 -5.51
CA ASP A 597 -5.69 13.27 -5.22
C ASP A 597 -5.49 13.73 -3.77
N GLU A 598 -4.88 14.92 -3.59
CA GLU A 598 -4.56 15.49 -2.27
C GLU A 598 -5.78 15.69 -1.40
N THR A 599 -6.90 16.13 -1.98
CA THR A 599 -8.12 16.42 -1.20
C THR A 599 -8.76 15.13 -0.67
N THR A 600 -8.77 14.08 -1.49
CA THR A 600 -9.30 12.78 -1.10
C THR A 600 -8.38 12.07 -0.11
N GLN A 601 -7.07 12.06 -0.35
CA GLN A 601 -6.10 11.45 0.56
C GLN A 601 -6.04 12.17 1.91
N ALA A 602 -6.17 13.50 1.95
CA ALA A 602 -6.25 14.24 3.22
C ALA A 602 -7.47 13.83 4.07
N ARG A 603 -8.61 13.56 3.44
CA ARG A 603 -9.84 13.10 4.11
C ARG A 603 -9.71 11.66 4.60
N SER A 604 -9.20 10.76 3.75
CA SER A 604 -8.89 9.38 4.13
C SER A 604 -7.91 9.34 5.31
N MET A 605 -6.84 10.14 5.28
CA MET A 605 -5.89 10.27 6.38
C MET A 605 -6.55 10.79 7.68
N GLN A 606 -7.46 11.76 7.58
CA GLN A 606 -8.22 12.24 8.74
C GLN A 606 -9.10 11.14 9.34
N PHE A 607 -9.73 10.32 8.50
CA PHE A 607 -10.49 9.16 8.95
C PHE A 607 -9.58 8.11 9.61
N MET A 608 -8.45 7.76 9.00
CA MET A 608 -7.48 6.81 9.59
C MET A 608 -6.96 7.29 10.95
N ARG A 609 -6.78 8.60 11.16
CA ARG A 609 -6.46 9.14 12.51
C ARG A 609 -7.55 8.87 13.53
N TYR A 610 -8.82 8.97 13.14
CA TYR A 610 -9.93 8.60 14.01
C TYR A 610 -9.92 7.12 14.35
N VAL A 611 -9.63 6.26 13.37
CA VAL A 611 -9.46 4.81 13.60
C VAL A 611 -8.30 4.56 14.56
N ILE A 612 -7.15 5.24 14.39
CA ILE A 612 -6.00 5.16 15.30
C ILE A 612 -6.40 5.50 16.74
N VAL A 613 -7.00 6.67 16.96
CA VAL A 613 -7.38 7.12 18.31
C VAL A 613 -8.40 6.17 18.93
N TRP A 614 -9.36 5.69 18.14
CA TRP A 614 -10.37 4.74 18.59
C TRP A 614 -9.74 3.39 19.00
N ILE A 615 -8.83 2.83 18.19
CA ILE A 615 -8.09 1.59 18.52
C ILE A 615 -7.25 1.78 19.79
N LEU A 616 -6.55 2.92 19.92
CA LEU A 616 -5.71 3.19 21.09
C LEU A 616 -6.54 3.34 22.38
N ARG A 617 -7.75 3.89 22.31
CA ARG A 617 -8.69 3.91 23.44
C ARG A 617 -9.30 2.53 23.72
N LEU A 618 -9.45 1.68 22.72
CA LEU A 618 -9.95 0.31 22.88
C LEU A 618 -8.95 -0.58 23.64
N VAL A 619 -7.66 -0.46 23.36
CA VAL A 619 -6.61 -1.25 24.05
C VAL A 619 -6.24 -0.71 25.44
N ALA A 620 -6.52 0.57 25.70
CA ALA A 620 -6.31 1.22 27.01
C ALA A 620 -7.63 1.80 27.56
N PRO A 621 -8.53 0.96 28.10
CA PRO A 621 -9.82 1.42 28.61
C PRO A 621 -9.68 2.51 29.67
N GLY A 622 -10.42 3.61 29.51
CA GLY A 622 -10.38 4.77 30.41
C GLY A 622 -9.31 5.83 30.07
N SER A 623 -8.45 5.56 29.09
CA SER A 623 -7.52 6.57 28.54
C SER A 623 -8.28 7.69 27.82
N LYS A 624 -7.86 8.94 28.03
CA LYS A 624 -8.36 10.12 27.29
C LYS A 624 -7.47 10.51 26.10
N PHE A 625 -6.69 9.57 25.56
CA PHE A 625 -5.82 9.81 24.40
C PHE A 625 -6.57 10.50 23.24
N PRO A 626 -6.05 11.55 22.60
CA PRO A 626 -4.69 12.11 22.73
C PRO A 626 -4.52 13.21 23.80
N GLN A 627 -5.54 13.51 24.61
CA GLN A 627 -5.44 14.56 25.65
C GLN A 627 -4.46 14.18 26.77
N GLU A 628 -4.39 12.89 27.09
CA GLU A 628 -3.44 12.31 28.03
C GLU A 628 -2.55 11.30 27.29
N PRO A 629 -1.24 11.28 27.56
CA PRO A 629 -0.34 10.31 26.92
C PRO A 629 -0.65 8.89 27.38
N LEU A 630 -0.53 7.94 26.46
CA LEU A 630 -0.65 6.51 26.80
C LEU A 630 0.47 6.09 27.74
N GLN A 631 0.13 5.20 28.67
CA GLN A 631 1.10 4.53 29.53
C GLN A 631 1.51 3.22 28.87
N LEU A 632 2.80 3.02 28.62
CA LEU A 632 3.35 1.79 28.08
C LEU A 632 4.33 1.15 29.08
N PRO A 633 4.44 -0.20 29.12
CA PRO A 633 3.75 -1.18 28.27
C PRO A 633 2.25 -1.31 28.58
N LEU A 634 1.48 -1.83 27.62
CA LEU A 634 0.06 -2.12 27.82
C LEU A 634 -0.12 -3.27 28.82
N ALA A 635 -1.36 -3.48 29.29
CA ALA A 635 -1.69 -4.58 30.18
C ALA A 635 -1.42 -5.94 29.53
N ALA A 636 -1.03 -6.95 30.33
CA ALA A 636 -0.79 -8.30 29.81
C ALA A 636 -2.08 -9.00 29.35
N GLU A 637 -3.23 -8.66 29.96
CA GLU A 637 -4.54 -9.14 29.54
C GLU A 637 -5.14 -8.18 28.50
N GLU A 638 -5.17 -8.63 27.25
CA GLU A 638 -5.71 -7.84 26.14
C GLU A 638 -7.26 -7.90 26.14
N PRO A 639 -7.95 -6.78 25.88
CA PRO A 639 -9.40 -6.77 25.76
C PRO A 639 -9.91 -7.72 24.66
N MET A 640 -10.88 -8.58 24.98
CA MET A 640 -11.46 -9.52 24.00
C MET A 640 -12.01 -8.83 22.75
N ALA A 641 -12.60 -7.65 22.92
CA ALA A 641 -13.11 -6.84 21.82
C ALA A 641 -12.02 -6.46 20.80
N PHE A 642 -10.79 -6.24 21.27
CA PHE A 642 -9.64 -5.95 20.40
C PHE A 642 -9.10 -7.23 19.75
N LYS A 643 -8.96 -8.33 20.51
CA LYS A 643 -8.49 -9.62 19.97
C LYS A 643 -9.33 -10.11 18.79
N CYS A 644 -10.65 -9.97 18.92
CA CYS A 644 -11.63 -10.40 17.93
C CYS A 644 -11.90 -9.36 16.83
N LEU A 645 -11.22 -8.21 16.83
CA LEU A 645 -11.36 -7.20 15.78
C LEU A 645 -10.70 -7.71 14.47
N PRO A 646 -11.30 -7.47 13.29
CA PRO A 646 -10.67 -7.83 12.02
C PRO A 646 -9.30 -7.17 11.82
N GLU A 647 -8.36 -7.90 11.21
CA GLU A 647 -7.00 -7.43 10.92
C GLU A 647 -7.00 -6.16 10.05
N TYR A 648 -7.98 -6.01 9.15
CA TYR A 648 -8.04 -4.88 8.24
C TYR A 648 -8.12 -3.52 8.94
N PHE A 649 -8.60 -3.45 10.19
CA PHE A 649 -8.60 -2.20 10.95
C PHE A 649 -7.21 -1.60 11.12
N LEU A 650 -6.19 -2.46 11.26
CA LEU A 650 -4.80 -2.03 11.34
C LEU A 650 -4.12 -2.05 9.97
N GLU A 651 -4.48 -3.00 9.10
CA GLU A 651 -3.98 -3.07 7.72
C GLU A 651 -4.30 -1.80 6.94
N ASP A 652 -5.52 -1.27 7.03
CA ASP A 652 -5.93 -0.06 6.32
C ASP A 652 -5.14 1.16 6.78
N ILE A 653 -4.87 1.29 8.09
CA ILE A 653 -3.98 2.32 8.63
C ILE A 653 -2.58 2.17 8.01
N CYS A 654 -2.09 0.94 7.96
CA CYS A 654 -0.76 0.66 7.44
C CYS A 654 -0.63 0.97 5.95
N ASP A 655 -1.54 0.45 5.12
CA ASP A 655 -1.53 0.63 3.67
C ASP A 655 -1.69 2.11 3.31
N ASN A 656 -2.60 2.82 3.99
CA ASN A 656 -2.86 4.23 3.75
C ASN A 656 -1.64 5.10 4.07
N PHE A 657 -1.09 4.98 5.29
CA PHE A 657 0.06 5.81 5.68
C PHE A 657 1.35 5.41 4.95
N LYS A 658 1.51 4.14 4.57
CA LYS A 658 2.60 3.70 3.71
C LYS A 658 2.51 4.38 2.34
N PHE A 659 1.33 4.40 1.73
CA PHE A 659 1.10 5.11 0.47
C PHE A 659 1.38 6.61 0.58
N ILE A 660 0.81 7.27 1.60
CA ILE A 660 0.95 8.73 1.78
C ILE A 660 2.40 9.13 2.08
N THR A 661 3.07 8.46 3.02
CA THR A 661 4.47 8.79 3.39
C THR A 661 5.43 8.58 2.21
N GLN A 662 5.15 7.60 1.35
CA GLN A 662 5.98 7.31 0.18
C GLN A 662 5.73 8.28 -0.98
N TYR A 663 4.47 8.56 -1.33
CA TYR A 663 4.12 9.27 -2.56
C TYR A 663 3.69 10.73 -2.36
N MET A 664 3.16 11.07 -1.18
CA MET A 664 2.57 12.39 -0.89
C MET A 664 2.93 12.91 0.51
N PRO A 665 4.22 12.89 0.92
CA PRO A 665 4.57 13.22 2.29
C PRO A 665 4.27 14.68 2.68
N HIS A 666 4.06 15.58 1.71
CA HIS A 666 3.74 16.98 1.94
C HIS A 666 2.32 17.22 2.47
N ILE A 667 1.39 16.28 2.30
CA ILE A 667 0.02 16.42 2.84
C ILE A 667 -0.05 16.15 4.34
N ILE A 668 0.97 15.51 4.92
CA ILE A 668 1.02 15.18 6.35
C ILE A 668 1.43 16.43 7.15
N THR A 669 0.57 16.81 8.08
CA THR A 669 0.78 17.92 9.02
C THR A 669 1.40 17.44 10.33
N SER A 670 2.08 18.33 11.06
CA SER A 670 2.77 17.98 12.32
C SER A 670 1.83 17.39 13.38
N THR A 671 0.59 17.86 13.45
CA THR A 671 -0.41 17.35 14.40
C THR A 671 -0.83 15.91 14.09
N GLN A 672 -0.74 15.48 12.83
CA GLN A 672 -1.12 14.14 12.41
C GLN A 672 -0.01 13.10 12.65
N CYS A 673 1.23 13.57 12.77
CA CYS A 673 2.39 12.72 13.02
C CYS A 673 2.36 12.10 14.43
N GLU A 674 1.73 12.77 15.41
CA GLU A 674 1.73 12.32 16.80
C GLU A 674 0.90 11.05 17.00
N GLU A 675 -0.34 11.00 16.50
CA GLU A 675 -1.17 9.79 16.66
C GLU A 675 -0.62 8.62 15.85
N LEU A 676 -0.09 8.88 14.65
CA LEU A 676 0.58 7.87 13.83
C LEU A 676 1.81 7.29 14.53
N THR A 677 2.64 8.16 15.12
CA THR A 677 3.81 7.72 15.89
C THR A 677 3.38 6.93 17.13
N ALA A 678 2.29 7.36 17.79
CA ALA A 678 1.77 6.69 18.97
C ALA A 678 1.31 5.25 18.67
N ILE A 679 0.58 5.03 17.57
CA ILE A 679 0.11 3.68 17.22
C ILE A 679 1.27 2.75 16.83
N CYS A 680 2.23 3.23 16.02
CA CYS A 680 3.40 2.43 15.65
C CYS A 680 4.19 2.01 16.90
N ILE A 681 4.51 2.96 17.79
CA ILE A 681 5.30 2.67 18.99
C ILE A 681 4.53 1.78 19.96
N THR A 682 3.24 2.01 20.17
CA THR A 682 2.41 1.24 21.11
C THR A 682 2.39 -0.24 20.76
N PHE A 683 2.11 -0.56 19.50
CA PHE A 683 2.02 -1.94 19.04
C PHE A 683 3.38 -2.58 18.75
N LEU A 684 4.44 -1.82 18.53
CA LEU A 684 5.81 -2.38 18.50
C LEU A 684 6.36 -2.62 19.92
N ARG A 685 5.95 -1.80 20.91
CA ARG A 685 6.33 -1.99 22.32
C ARG A 685 5.60 -3.17 22.96
N SER A 686 4.30 -3.28 22.68
CA SER A 686 3.40 -4.36 23.14
C SER A 686 3.01 -5.24 21.95
N SER A 687 4.02 -5.78 21.30
CA SER A 687 3.93 -6.64 20.10
C SER A 687 3.08 -7.90 20.28
N GLU A 688 2.78 -8.28 21.50
CA GLU A 688 1.92 -9.41 21.87
C GLU A 688 0.48 -9.21 21.38
N TYR A 689 0.02 -7.95 21.31
CA TYR A 689 -1.33 -7.57 20.88
C TYR A 689 -1.61 -7.88 19.41
N ILE A 690 -0.58 -8.05 18.58
CA ILE A 690 -0.73 -8.35 17.16
C ILE A 690 -0.08 -9.68 16.87
N LYS A 691 -0.85 -10.64 16.37
CA LYS A 691 -0.29 -11.95 15.99
C LYS A 691 0.42 -11.89 14.64
N SER A 692 -0.15 -11.16 13.68
CA SER A 692 0.38 -11.08 12.30
C SER A 692 1.71 -10.35 12.24
N PRO A 693 2.81 -11.00 11.82
CA PRO A 693 4.10 -10.35 11.67
C PRO A 693 4.12 -9.31 10.55
N TYR A 694 3.28 -9.49 9.52
CA TYR A 694 3.16 -8.58 8.39
C TYR A 694 2.71 -7.20 8.81
N LEU A 695 1.69 -7.13 9.67
CA LEU A 695 1.18 -5.87 10.20
C LEU A 695 2.25 -5.15 11.02
N LYS A 696 2.98 -5.87 11.88
CA LYS A 696 4.12 -5.31 12.64
C LYS A 696 5.21 -4.77 11.70
N GLY A 697 5.55 -5.52 10.65
CA GLY A 697 6.50 -5.09 9.62
C GLY A 697 6.05 -3.80 8.94
N ASN A 698 4.76 -3.70 8.57
CA ASN A 698 4.21 -2.49 7.97
C ASN A 698 4.29 -1.27 8.91
N LEU A 699 4.11 -1.43 10.23
CA LEU A 699 4.30 -0.34 11.20
C LEU A 699 5.74 0.21 11.17
N ILE A 700 6.75 -0.66 11.01
CA ILE A 700 8.14 -0.25 10.80
C ILE A 700 8.30 0.46 9.46
N THR A 701 7.70 -0.05 8.39
CA THR A 701 7.79 0.55 7.06
C THR A 701 7.22 1.97 7.03
N ILE A 702 6.14 2.25 7.78
CA ILE A 702 5.61 3.61 7.96
C ILE A 702 6.66 4.52 8.61
N LEU A 703 7.31 4.06 9.68
CA LEU A 703 8.37 4.83 10.36
C LEU A 703 9.56 5.08 9.42
N PHE A 704 9.93 4.08 8.63
CA PHE A 704 11.02 4.17 7.65
C PHE A 704 10.75 5.20 6.56
N TYR A 705 9.59 5.15 5.90
CA TYR A 705 9.21 6.19 4.92
C TYR A 705 9.03 7.56 5.59
N GLY A 706 8.59 7.58 6.84
CA GLY A 706 8.46 8.80 7.63
C GLY A 706 9.78 9.53 7.90
N VAL A 707 10.93 8.84 7.90
CA VAL A 707 12.26 9.44 8.10
C VAL A 707 12.98 9.81 6.80
N TRP A 708 12.38 9.55 5.64
CA TRP A 708 12.96 9.91 4.34
C TRP A 708 13.12 11.42 4.18
N GLN A 709 14.29 11.84 3.72
CA GLN A 709 14.60 13.26 3.55
C GLN A 709 13.74 13.86 2.44
N ILE A 710 13.11 15.01 2.73
CA ILE A 710 12.24 15.74 1.81
C ILE A 710 12.78 17.16 1.67
N PRO A 711 12.63 17.82 0.51
CA PRO A 711 12.96 19.24 0.38
C PRO A 711 12.33 20.07 1.51
N GLY A 712 13.16 20.73 2.32
CA GLY A 712 12.73 21.52 3.48
C GLY A 712 12.58 20.76 4.80
N ARG A 713 12.66 19.41 4.81
CA ARG A 713 12.64 18.57 6.03
C ARG A 713 13.74 17.50 5.96
N SER A 714 14.91 17.79 6.53
CA SER A 714 16.09 16.91 6.47
C SER A 714 15.95 15.60 7.26
N LYS A 715 14.99 15.51 8.19
CA LYS A 715 14.68 14.29 8.96
C LYS A 715 13.40 13.59 8.49
N GLY A 716 12.78 14.07 7.41
CA GLY A 716 11.49 13.60 6.93
C GLY A 716 10.28 14.14 7.67
N VAL A 717 9.13 13.53 7.46
CA VAL A 717 7.83 13.97 8.00
C VAL A 717 7.67 13.60 9.47
N LEU A 718 8.08 12.39 9.85
CA LEU A 718 7.99 11.88 11.22
C LEU A 718 9.25 12.17 12.02
N GLY A 719 10.37 12.46 11.37
CA GLY A 719 11.67 12.57 12.03
C GLY A 719 11.73 13.56 13.17
N ASP A 720 11.07 14.73 13.08
CA ASP A 720 11.08 15.70 14.18
C ASP A 720 10.32 15.20 15.41
N VAL A 721 9.18 14.53 15.21
CA VAL A 721 8.40 13.91 16.29
C VAL A 721 9.17 12.75 16.91
N LEU A 722 9.74 11.86 16.09
CA LEU A 722 10.56 10.74 16.56
C LEU A 722 11.82 11.23 17.28
N PHE A 723 12.39 12.36 16.88
CA PHE A 723 13.62 12.89 17.45
C PHE A 723 13.41 13.54 18.82
N ALA A 724 12.30 14.26 19.05
CA ALA A 724 12.16 15.10 20.25
C ALA A 724 10.96 14.77 21.15
N HIS A 725 9.95 14.05 20.67
CA HIS A 725 8.73 13.81 21.45
C HIS A 725 8.99 12.86 22.63
N LYS A 726 8.51 13.22 23.83
CA LYS A 726 8.78 12.48 25.08
C LYS A 726 8.34 11.01 25.01
N PHE A 727 7.19 10.74 24.39
CA PHE A 727 6.70 9.37 24.20
C PHE A 727 7.62 8.54 23.30
N ALA A 728 8.19 9.16 22.26
CA ALA A 728 9.11 8.49 21.35
C ALA A 728 10.45 8.21 22.04
N THR A 729 11.03 9.21 22.72
CA THR A 729 12.31 9.07 23.43
C THR A 729 12.29 8.00 24.52
N GLN A 730 11.12 7.75 25.13
CA GLN A 730 10.94 6.73 26.17
C GLN A 730 10.74 5.31 25.62
N HIS A 731 10.10 5.13 24.46
CA HIS A 731 9.61 3.81 24.05
C HIS A 731 10.10 3.32 22.67
N LEU A 732 10.44 4.22 21.74
CA LEU A 732 10.72 3.87 20.36
C LEU A 732 11.92 2.94 20.21
N LEU A 733 13.07 3.29 20.81
CA LEU A 733 14.30 2.52 20.62
C LEU A 733 14.16 1.09 21.16
N HIS A 734 13.52 0.93 22.33
CA HIS A 734 13.20 -0.40 22.84
C HIS A 734 12.29 -1.16 21.89
N ALA A 735 11.20 -0.54 21.42
CA ALA A 735 10.24 -1.18 20.52
C ALA A 735 10.89 -1.67 19.22
N LEU A 736 11.82 -0.88 18.66
CA LEU A 736 12.61 -1.26 17.49
C LEU A 736 13.53 -2.46 17.77
N MET A 737 14.24 -2.48 18.90
CA MET A 737 15.10 -3.61 19.29
C MET A 737 14.28 -4.88 19.58
N LYS A 738 13.11 -4.75 20.22
CA LYS A 738 12.22 -5.88 20.50
C LYS A 738 11.76 -6.54 19.20
N PHE A 739 11.28 -5.73 18.25
CA PHE A 739 10.84 -6.27 16.97
C PHE A 739 11.99 -6.82 16.12
N TYR A 740 13.20 -6.25 16.23
CA TYR A 740 14.41 -6.80 15.62
C TYR A 740 14.67 -8.27 16.03
N ILE A 741 14.45 -8.58 17.32
CA ILE A 741 14.56 -9.93 17.86
C ILE A 741 13.43 -10.82 17.33
N GLU A 742 12.16 -10.35 17.38
CA GLU A 742 11.00 -11.11 16.89
C GLU A 742 11.09 -11.50 15.41
N CYS A 743 11.67 -10.62 14.58
CA CYS A 743 11.87 -10.89 13.15
C CYS A 743 12.74 -12.14 12.87
N GLU A 744 13.57 -12.60 13.82
CA GLU A 744 14.39 -13.80 13.62
C GLU A 744 13.52 -15.05 13.49
N PHE A 745 12.53 -15.21 14.37
CA PHE A 745 11.64 -16.36 14.40
C PHE A 745 10.58 -16.31 13.29
N VAL A 746 10.25 -15.11 12.83
CA VAL A 746 9.26 -14.82 11.80
C VAL A 746 9.82 -14.89 10.38
N GLY A 747 11.14 -14.71 10.21
CA GLY A 747 11.79 -14.53 8.90
C GLY A 747 11.61 -15.69 7.92
N ASN A 748 11.19 -16.87 8.39
CA ASN A 748 10.96 -18.07 7.57
C ASN A 748 9.51 -18.22 7.08
N VAL A 749 8.60 -17.28 7.41
CA VAL A 749 7.20 -17.33 6.96
C VAL A 749 7.11 -16.99 5.46
N PRO A 750 6.52 -17.87 4.62
CA PRO A 750 6.36 -17.61 3.19
C PRO A 750 5.56 -16.32 2.93
N GLY A 751 6.12 -15.39 2.15
CA GLY A 751 5.48 -14.12 1.76
C GLY A 751 5.97 -12.89 2.54
N PHE A 752 6.65 -13.06 3.68
CA PHE A 752 7.19 -11.94 4.47
C PHE A 752 8.34 -11.26 3.72
N PRO A 753 8.54 -9.92 3.81
CA PRO A 753 9.59 -9.18 3.08
C PRO A 753 11.04 -9.61 3.37
N GLY A 754 11.26 -10.71 4.09
CA GLY A 754 12.54 -11.20 4.56
C GLY A 754 12.99 -10.42 5.80
N LYS A 755 13.58 -11.12 6.77
CA LYS A 755 14.06 -10.52 8.02
C LYS A 755 15.01 -9.35 7.79
N TYR A 756 15.88 -9.45 6.78
CA TYR A 756 16.88 -8.44 6.47
C TYR A 756 16.30 -7.12 5.93
N SER A 757 15.18 -7.17 5.19
CA SER A 757 14.55 -5.94 4.68
C SER A 757 14.02 -5.09 5.84
N ILE A 758 13.32 -5.73 6.78
CA ILE A 758 12.78 -5.04 7.96
C ILE A 758 13.89 -4.57 8.89
N ARG A 759 14.95 -5.36 9.08
CA ARG A 759 16.13 -4.95 9.87
C ARG A 759 16.82 -3.72 9.29
N TYR A 760 16.94 -3.65 7.96
CA TYR A 760 17.42 -2.45 7.29
C TYR A 760 16.53 -1.24 7.58
N GLU A 761 15.20 -1.38 7.48
CA GLU A 761 14.25 -0.31 7.81
C GLU A 761 14.40 0.17 9.26
N ILE A 762 14.52 -0.76 10.22
CA ILE A 762 14.78 -0.46 11.63
C ILE A 762 16.05 0.37 11.78
N PHE A 763 17.15 -0.03 11.14
CA PHE A 763 18.43 0.68 11.25
C PHE A 763 18.37 2.11 10.70
N GLN A 764 17.62 2.35 9.62
CA GLN A 764 17.42 3.70 9.09
C GLN A 764 16.67 4.60 10.08
N VAL A 765 15.65 4.06 10.76
CA VAL A 765 14.94 4.80 11.81
C VAL A 765 15.87 5.08 13.00
N ILE A 766 16.65 4.09 13.45
CA ILE A 766 17.63 4.25 14.53
C ILE A 766 18.65 5.34 14.19
N LYS A 767 19.21 5.34 12.98
CA LYS A 767 20.18 6.34 12.51
C LYS A 767 19.64 7.76 12.55
N CYS A 768 18.35 7.95 12.27
CA CYS A 768 17.70 9.26 12.32
C CYS A 768 17.56 9.79 13.76
N ILE A 769 17.23 8.93 14.73
CA ILE A 769 17.05 9.31 16.14
C ILE A 769 18.34 9.30 16.96
N TRP A 770 19.36 8.55 16.51
CA TRP A 770 20.61 8.31 17.24
C TRP A 770 21.34 9.57 17.72
N PRO A 771 21.38 10.69 16.97
CA PRO A 771 22.09 11.88 17.43
C PRO A 771 21.57 12.45 18.76
N ASN A 772 20.31 12.21 19.12
CA ASN A 772 19.75 12.65 20.41
C ASN A 772 20.32 11.82 21.58
N THR A 773 20.95 12.51 22.54
CA THR A 773 21.59 11.90 23.73
C THR A 773 20.60 11.17 24.62
N ILE A 774 19.34 11.62 24.70
CA ILE A 774 18.31 11.04 25.58
C ILE A 774 18.07 9.56 25.23
N TYR A 775 18.08 9.21 23.94
CA TYR A 775 17.95 7.82 23.52
C TYR A 775 19.11 6.95 24.03
N ARG A 776 20.34 7.48 23.99
CA ARG A 776 21.54 6.76 24.47
C ARG A 776 21.54 6.62 25.99
N GLU A 777 21.09 7.63 26.72
CA GLU A 777 20.95 7.60 28.18
C GLU A 777 19.88 6.59 28.63
N ASN A 778 18.72 6.59 27.98
CA ASN A 778 17.65 5.62 28.24
C ASN A 778 18.10 4.19 27.94
N LEU A 779 18.81 4.01 26.82
CA LEU A 779 19.39 2.72 26.42
C LEU A 779 20.43 2.20 27.43
N ALA A 780 21.33 3.07 27.91
CA ALA A 780 22.32 2.70 28.93
C ALA A 780 21.66 2.34 30.27
N THR A 781 20.57 3.01 30.62
CA THR A 781 19.77 2.69 31.82
C THR A 781 19.07 1.34 31.66
N GLU A 782 18.45 1.11 30.52
CA GLU A 782 17.72 -0.13 30.24
C GLU A 782 18.65 -1.34 30.14
N ALA A 783 19.83 -1.20 29.52
CA ALA A 783 20.83 -2.26 29.44
C ALA A 783 21.32 -2.73 30.82
N ARG A 784 21.22 -1.89 31.86
CA ARG A 784 21.53 -2.27 33.25
C ARG A 784 20.39 -3.01 33.94
N VAL A 785 19.14 -2.71 33.58
CA VAL A 785 17.93 -3.29 34.21
C VAL A 785 17.53 -4.60 33.52
N ASN A 786 17.47 -4.61 32.18
CA ASN A 786 17.04 -5.73 31.35
C ASN A 786 18.21 -6.28 30.54
N LEU A 787 19.22 -6.81 31.25
CA LEU A 787 20.48 -7.21 30.63
C LEU A 787 20.31 -8.38 29.65
N ASP A 788 19.46 -9.36 29.94
CA ASP A 788 19.25 -10.53 29.08
C ASP A 788 18.63 -10.17 27.72
N PHE A 789 17.63 -9.28 27.71
CA PHE A 789 17.03 -8.75 26.49
C PHE A 789 18.09 -8.11 25.59
N PHE A 790 18.97 -7.31 26.18
CA PHE A 790 20.00 -6.62 25.41
C PHE A 790 21.09 -7.57 24.90
N VAL A 791 21.50 -8.55 25.71
CA VAL A 791 22.44 -9.59 25.28
C VAL A 791 21.87 -10.40 24.11
N GLN A 792 20.57 -10.71 24.12
CA GLN A 792 19.89 -11.36 23.00
C GLN A 792 19.91 -10.50 21.73
N PHE A 793 19.57 -9.22 21.83
CA PHE A 793 19.65 -8.28 20.71
C PHE A 793 21.05 -8.23 20.10
N VAL A 794 22.09 -8.09 20.94
CA VAL A 794 23.48 -8.05 20.49
C VAL A 794 23.89 -9.36 19.82
N ASN A 795 23.52 -10.52 20.39
CA ASN A 795 23.84 -11.81 19.79
C ASN A 795 23.24 -11.96 18.38
N LEU A 796 21.98 -11.55 18.19
CA LEU A 796 21.33 -11.55 16.88
C LEU A 796 21.95 -10.53 15.92
N LEU A 797 22.34 -9.34 16.40
CA LEU A 797 23.08 -8.38 15.60
C LEU A 797 24.41 -8.97 15.11
N LEU A 798 25.15 -9.70 15.96
CA LEU A 798 26.40 -10.36 15.57
C LEU A 798 26.19 -11.51 14.59
N ASN A 799 25.10 -12.28 14.72
CA ASN A 799 24.69 -13.27 13.71
C ASN A 799 24.60 -12.60 12.34
N ASP A 800 23.87 -11.48 12.28
CA ASP A 800 23.63 -10.77 11.02
C ASP A 800 24.90 -10.18 10.46
N VAL A 801 25.70 -9.45 11.26
CA VAL A 801 26.98 -8.87 10.81
C VAL A 801 27.89 -9.95 10.22
N THR A 802 28.01 -11.09 10.91
CA THR A 802 28.86 -12.20 10.44
C THR A 802 28.35 -12.74 9.11
N PHE A 803 27.05 -12.98 8.98
CA PHE A 803 26.44 -13.53 7.77
C PHE A 803 26.54 -12.56 6.58
N VAL A 804 26.14 -11.31 6.75
CA VAL A 804 26.07 -10.35 5.64
C VAL A 804 27.47 -9.97 5.12
N LEU A 805 28.46 -9.87 6.01
CA LEU A 805 29.86 -9.64 5.61
C LEU A 805 30.42 -10.83 4.83
N ASP A 806 30.22 -12.05 5.32
CA ASP A 806 30.74 -13.25 4.66
C ASP A 806 30.09 -13.48 3.28
N GLU A 807 28.78 -13.33 3.17
CA GLU A 807 28.04 -13.40 1.91
C GLU A 807 28.49 -12.32 0.92
N SER A 808 28.75 -11.11 1.42
CA SER A 808 29.25 -10.00 0.61
C SER A 808 30.67 -10.26 0.09
N PHE A 809 31.58 -10.69 0.95
CA PHE A 809 32.97 -10.98 0.56
C PHE A 809 33.07 -12.18 -0.37
N THR A 810 32.24 -13.19 -0.14
CA THR A 810 32.11 -14.34 -1.04
C THR A 810 31.62 -13.91 -2.42
N ALA A 811 30.59 -13.05 -2.48
CA ALA A 811 30.10 -12.52 -3.75
C ALA A 811 31.17 -11.71 -4.49
N PHE A 812 31.95 -10.86 -3.80
CA PHE A 812 33.05 -10.12 -4.43
C PHE A 812 34.17 -11.03 -4.93
N THR A 813 34.51 -12.07 -4.18
CA THR A 813 35.50 -13.07 -4.61
C THR A 813 35.03 -13.78 -5.88
N GLN A 814 33.76 -14.20 -5.93
CA GLN A 814 33.17 -14.80 -7.12
C GLN A 814 33.16 -13.84 -8.31
N ILE A 815 32.78 -12.57 -8.10
CA ILE A 815 32.84 -11.54 -9.16
C ILE A 815 34.25 -11.38 -9.67
N HIS A 816 35.24 -11.31 -8.79
CA HIS A 816 36.64 -11.17 -9.15
C HIS A 816 37.13 -12.35 -10.01
N ASP A 817 36.90 -13.58 -9.53
CA ASP A 817 37.34 -14.81 -10.18
C ASP A 817 36.64 -15.03 -11.52
N LEU A 818 35.33 -14.83 -11.59
CA LEU A 818 34.55 -14.95 -12.83
C LEU A 818 34.93 -13.87 -13.85
N THR A 819 35.15 -12.63 -13.40
CA THR A 819 35.57 -11.54 -14.29
C THR A 819 36.97 -11.81 -14.85
N LYS A 820 37.88 -12.32 -14.02
CA LYS A 820 39.23 -12.71 -14.45
C LYS A 820 39.19 -13.88 -15.46
N LEU A 821 38.35 -14.88 -15.21
CA LEU A 821 38.13 -16.01 -16.11
C LEU A 821 37.54 -15.57 -17.46
N LEU A 822 36.55 -14.67 -17.47
CA LEU A 822 35.92 -14.19 -18.69
C LEU A 822 36.83 -13.25 -19.50
N ARG A 823 37.74 -12.53 -18.85
CA ARG A 823 38.77 -11.72 -19.53
C ARG A 823 39.87 -12.58 -20.16
N ASN A 824 40.28 -13.65 -19.47
CA ASN A 824 41.29 -14.59 -19.95
C ASN A 824 40.69 -16.01 -20.02
N PRO A 825 39.83 -16.29 -21.01
CA PRO A 825 39.19 -17.59 -21.12
C PRO A 825 40.25 -18.68 -21.40
N PRO A 826 40.17 -19.85 -20.71
CA PRO A 826 40.93 -21.04 -21.08
C PRO A 826 40.63 -21.45 -22.55
N GLU A 827 41.61 -22.05 -23.24
CA GLU A 827 41.46 -22.45 -24.66
C GLU A 827 40.33 -23.48 -24.89
N ASP A 828 39.92 -24.23 -23.86
CA ASP A 828 38.86 -25.25 -23.89
C ASP A 828 37.45 -24.75 -23.51
N LEU A 829 37.22 -23.44 -23.33
CA LEU A 829 35.93 -22.94 -22.86
C LEU A 829 34.90 -22.80 -24.01
N ASP A 830 33.92 -23.71 -24.06
CA ASP A 830 32.84 -23.70 -25.06
C ASP A 830 31.91 -22.47 -24.93
N ALA A 831 31.22 -22.09 -26.01
CA ALA A 831 30.36 -20.90 -26.06
C ALA A 831 29.18 -20.97 -25.07
N ASN A 832 28.61 -22.17 -24.86
CA ASN A 832 27.57 -22.40 -23.86
C ASN A 832 28.10 -22.25 -22.43
N ALA A 833 29.29 -22.78 -22.16
CA ALA A 833 29.94 -22.65 -20.86
C ALA A 833 30.28 -21.18 -20.56
N ARG A 834 30.66 -20.40 -21.58
CA ARG A 834 30.86 -18.95 -21.45
C ARG A 834 29.56 -18.23 -21.05
N GLN A 835 28.45 -18.54 -21.72
CA GLN A 835 27.15 -17.94 -21.40
C GLN A 835 26.72 -18.27 -19.96
N GLU A 836 26.87 -19.52 -19.52
CA GLU A 836 26.58 -19.93 -18.14
C GLU A 836 27.43 -19.13 -17.12
N LYS A 837 28.72 -18.90 -17.41
CA LYS A 837 29.59 -18.08 -16.56
C LYS A 837 29.19 -16.60 -16.55
N GLU A 838 28.69 -16.06 -17.66
CA GLU A 838 28.15 -14.70 -17.73
C GLU A 838 26.84 -14.56 -16.91
N GLU A 839 25.97 -15.57 -16.94
CA GLU A 839 24.76 -15.63 -16.11
C GLU A 839 25.10 -15.73 -14.62
N LEU A 840 26.08 -16.57 -14.25
CA LEU A 840 26.59 -16.66 -12.89
C LEU A 840 27.23 -15.34 -12.41
N LEU A 841 27.95 -14.64 -13.29
CA LEU A 841 28.51 -13.32 -12.97
C LEU A 841 27.40 -12.30 -12.72
N ALA A 842 26.36 -12.28 -13.56
CA ALA A 842 25.21 -11.39 -13.37
C ALA A 842 24.50 -11.67 -12.03
N ALA A 843 24.27 -12.95 -11.70
CA ALA A 843 23.69 -13.36 -10.43
C ALA A 843 24.56 -12.95 -9.23
N ALA A 844 25.88 -13.11 -9.32
CA ALA A 844 26.81 -12.70 -8.27
C ALA A 844 26.83 -11.17 -8.07
N LYS A 845 26.74 -10.39 -9.16
CA LYS A 845 26.64 -8.92 -9.10
C LYS A 845 25.37 -8.45 -8.41
N ASP A 846 24.22 -9.03 -8.76
CA ASP A 846 22.94 -8.72 -8.12
C ASP A 846 22.98 -9.09 -6.62
N LYS A 847 23.56 -10.26 -6.29
CA LYS A 847 23.76 -10.70 -4.91
C LYS A 847 24.62 -9.71 -4.11
N ALA A 848 25.78 -9.31 -4.66
CA ALA A 848 26.68 -8.35 -4.01
C ALA A 848 25.99 -6.99 -3.77
N LYS A 849 25.23 -6.50 -4.76
CA LYS A 849 24.51 -5.23 -4.65
C LYS A 849 23.47 -5.24 -3.52
N ASN A 850 22.69 -6.33 -3.42
CA ASN A 850 21.65 -6.45 -2.40
C ASN A 850 22.23 -6.58 -0.98
N TYR A 851 23.26 -7.41 -0.80
CA TYR A 851 23.86 -7.60 0.54
C TYR A 851 24.68 -6.42 1.00
N MET A 852 25.36 -5.70 0.10
CA MET A 852 26.24 -4.60 0.52
C MET A 852 25.51 -3.41 1.13
N GLN A 853 24.29 -3.12 0.66
CA GLN A 853 23.43 -2.10 1.28
C GLN A 853 23.15 -2.45 2.75
N LEU A 854 22.88 -3.72 3.04
CA LEU A 854 22.62 -4.20 4.38
C LEU A 854 23.92 -4.26 5.22
N THR A 855 25.02 -4.73 4.64
CA THR A 855 26.33 -4.81 5.30
C THR A 855 26.78 -3.45 5.81
N ASN A 856 26.75 -2.42 4.97
CA ASN A 856 27.16 -1.07 5.36
C ASN A 856 26.33 -0.54 6.54
N GLU A 857 25.01 -0.72 6.52
CA GLU A 857 24.19 -0.26 7.64
C GLU A 857 24.37 -1.10 8.91
N THR A 858 24.54 -2.43 8.77
CA THR A 858 24.72 -3.30 9.94
C THR A 858 26.06 -3.02 10.64
N VAL A 859 27.14 -2.77 9.89
CA VAL A 859 28.44 -2.39 10.44
C VAL A 859 28.39 -0.99 11.07
N ALA A 860 27.72 -0.04 10.42
CA ALA A 860 27.49 1.29 11.00
C ALA A 860 26.73 1.19 12.34
N MET A 861 25.70 0.34 12.42
CA MET A 861 24.98 0.11 13.68
C MET A 861 25.85 -0.56 14.75
N LEU A 862 26.65 -1.57 14.38
CA LEU A 862 27.60 -2.20 15.29
C LEU A 862 28.55 -1.16 15.91
N LYS A 863 29.07 -0.23 15.10
CA LYS A 863 29.88 0.90 15.57
C LYS A 863 29.11 1.77 16.57
N LEU A 864 27.89 2.18 16.25
CA LEU A 864 27.10 3.05 17.13
C LEU A 864 26.77 2.37 18.48
N PHE A 865 26.35 1.09 18.45
CA PHE A 865 26.00 0.36 19.67
C PHE A 865 27.23 0.03 20.52
N THR A 866 28.38 -0.26 19.92
CA THR A 866 29.63 -0.51 20.67
C THR A 866 30.14 0.75 21.38
N GLU A 867 29.93 1.94 20.78
CA GLU A 867 30.23 3.23 21.40
C GLU A 867 29.36 3.46 22.66
N ALA A 868 28.04 3.21 22.56
CA ALA A 868 27.12 3.46 23.66
C ALA A 868 27.12 2.38 24.75
N LEU A 869 27.40 1.12 24.39
CA LEU A 869 27.13 -0.05 25.24
C LEU A 869 28.28 -1.07 25.26
N GLY A 870 29.54 -0.59 25.29
CA GLY A 870 30.71 -1.47 25.29
C GLY A 870 30.68 -2.58 26.36
N ASP A 871 30.08 -2.34 27.53
CA ASP A 871 29.96 -3.36 28.60
C ASP A 871 29.10 -4.57 28.18
N SER A 872 28.07 -4.36 27.38
CA SER A 872 27.18 -5.44 26.93
C SER A 872 27.84 -6.33 25.87
N PHE A 873 28.66 -5.73 24.98
CA PHE A 873 29.43 -6.47 23.96
C PHE A 873 30.60 -7.27 24.53
N THR A 874 30.97 -7.03 25.80
CA THR A 874 32.12 -7.62 26.46
C THR A 874 31.78 -8.68 27.51
N LYS A 875 30.52 -9.11 27.53
CA LYS A 875 30.04 -10.27 28.30
C LYS A 875 30.58 -11.58 27.73
N LYS A 876 30.86 -12.56 28.60
CA LYS A 876 31.55 -13.81 28.24
C LYS A 876 30.86 -14.55 27.08
N GLU A 877 29.54 -14.49 27.02
CA GLU A 877 28.68 -15.18 26.04
C GLU A 877 28.78 -14.58 24.62
N VAL A 878 29.24 -13.34 24.49
CA VAL A 878 29.21 -12.53 23.25
C VAL A 878 30.61 -12.13 22.79
N VAL A 879 31.49 -11.81 23.74
CA VAL A 879 32.79 -11.16 23.49
C VAL A 879 33.73 -11.98 22.61
N VAL A 880 33.79 -13.30 22.83
CA VAL A 880 34.63 -14.23 22.05
C VAL A 880 34.22 -14.21 20.58
N ARG A 881 32.91 -14.28 20.34
CA ARG A 881 32.36 -14.31 19.00
C ARG A 881 32.56 -12.98 18.28
N LEU A 882 32.34 -11.86 18.98
CA LEU A 882 32.62 -10.53 18.44
C LEU A 882 34.08 -10.40 18.04
N ALA A 883 35.02 -10.76 18.93
CA ALA A 883 36.45 -10.69 18.68
C ALA A 883 36.84 -11.51 17.44
N HIS A 884 36.47 -12.79 17.41
CA HIS A 884 36.78 -13.68 16.28
C HIS A 884 36.19 -13.17 14.94
N MET A 885 34.97 -12.61 14.99
CA MET A 885 34.34 -12.02 13.80
C MET A 885 35.10 -10.78 13.32
N LEU A 886 35.51 -9.89 14.23
CA LEU A 886 36.28 -8.71 13.86
C LEU A 886 37.65 -9.10 13.28
N ASP A 887 38.32 -10.10 13.88
CA ASP A 887 39.63 -10.57 13.42
C ASP A 887 39.55 -11.20 12.02
N TYR A 888 38.52 -12.01 11.76
CA TYR A 888 38.25 -12.56 10.43
C TYR A 888 38.05 -11.46 9.38
N ASN A 889 37.26 -10.44 9.70
CA ASN A 889 37.01 -9.34 8.78
C ASN A 889 38.24 -8.45 8.59
N LEU A 890 39.06 -8.27 9.64
CA LEU A 890 40.34 -7.57 9.54
C LEU A 890 41.29 -8.34 8.62
N GLU A 891 41.46 -9.65 8.80
CA GLU A 891 42.25 -10.53 7.91
C GLU A 891 41.82 -10.37 6.45
N ALA A 892 40.52 -10.38 6.17
CA ALA A 892 39.99 -10.24 4.81
C ALA A 892 40.37 -8.89 4.16
N LEU A 893 40.36 -7.80 4.93
CA LEU A 893 40.63 -6.44 4.45
C LEU A 893 42.11 -6.10 4.31
N VAL A 894 42.97 -6.56 5.23
CA VAL A 894 44.38 -6.16 5.25
C VAL A 894 45.34 -7.28 4.84
N GLY A 895 44.90 -8.54 4.97
CA GLY A 895 45.67 -9.74 4.68
C GLY A 895 45.85 -10.02 3.18
N PRO A 896 46.30 -11.22 2.81
CA PRO A 896 46.60 -11.58 1.42
C PRO A 896 45.34 -11.64 0.54
N LYS A 897 44.19 -11.96 1.13
CA LYS A 897 42.90 -12.10 0.44
C LYS A 897 42.32 -10.77 -0.07
N LYS A 898 42.84 -9.61 0.37
CA LYS A 898 42.34 -8.29 -0.05
C LYS A 898 42.39 -8.06 -1.57
N ALA A 899 43.30 -8.75 -2.27
CA ALA A 899 43.38 -8.67 -3.73
C ALA A 899 42.14 -9.26 -4.42
N ASN A 900 41.53 -10.29 -3.81
CA ASN A 900 40.35 -10.98 -4.34
C ASN A 900 39.06 -10.18 -4.12
N LEU A 901 39.07 -9.22 -3.19
CA LEU A 901 37.96 -8.29 -2.95
C LEU A 901 37.94 -7.09 -3.90
N LYS A 902 38.87 -7.04 -4.87
CA LYS A 902 38.96 -5.96 -5.84
C LYS A 902 38.03 -6.21 -7.01
N VAL A 903 36.91 -5.51 -7.03
CA VAL A 903 35.92 -5.54 -8.10
C VAL A 903 35.98 -4.30 -8.99
N GLU A 904 35.49 -4.43 -10.22
CA GLU A 904 35.30 -3.32 -11.16
C GLU A 904 34.12 -2.46 -10.71
N ASN A 905 34.25 -1.14 -10.80
CA ASN A 905 33.23 -0.17 -10.37
C ASN A 905 32.68 -0.44 -8.96
N PRO A 906 33.54 -0.41 -7.92
CA PRO A 906 33.14 -0.74 -6.55
C PRO A 906 32.01 0.17 -6.01
N THR A 907 31.89 1.40 -6.53
CA THR A 907 30.82 2.35 -6.21
C THR A 907 29.44 1.86 -6.61
N GLU A 908 29.30 1.02 -7.64
CA GLU A 908 28.00 0.46 -8.07
C GLU A 908 27.36 -0.41 -6.99
N TYR A 909 28.22 -1.08 -6.20
CA TYR A 909 27.81 -1.94 -5.10
C TYR A 909 27.77 -1.18 -3.76
N GLY A 910 28.16 0.09 -3.71
CA GLY A 910 28.35 0.80 -2.44
C GLY A 910 29.53 0.25 -1.62
N TRP A 911 30.52 -0.36 -2.28
CA TRP A 911 31.69 -0.94 -1.63
C TRP A 911 32.84 0.06 -1.57
N ASP A 912 33.25 0.44 -0.36
CA ASP A 912 34.53 1.09 -0.13
C ASP A 912 35.31 0.36 0.97
N PRO A 913 36.33 -0.45 0.61
CA PRO A 913 37.10 -1.21 1.60
C PRO A 913 37.83 -0.30 2.61
N LYS A 914 38.07 0.97 2.27
CA LYS A 914 38.73 1.93 3.17
C LYS A 914 37.78 2.40 4.26
N ILE A 915 36.54 2.74 3.88
CA ILE A 915 35.51 3.13 4.84
C ILE A 915 35.17 1.93 5.73
N MET A 916 35.00 0.74 5.14
CA MET A 916 34.75 -0.50 5.89
C MET A 916 35.86 -0.78 6.91
N LEU A 917 37.13 -0.68 6.52
CA LEU A 917 38.27 -0.82 7.44
C LEU A 917 38.23 0.23 8.56
N SER A 918 37.88 1.48 8.22
CA SER A 918 37.76 2.58 9.19
C SER A 918 36.65 2.32 10.21
N GLU A 919 35.50 1.79 9.79
CA GLU A 919 34.38 1.47 10.67
C GLU A 919 34.67 0.27 11.58
N ILE A 920 35.27 -0.79 11.03
CA ILE A 920 35.73 -1.93 11.84
C ILE A 920 36.78 -1.46 12.85
N ALA A 921 37.69 -0.57 12.45
CA ALA A 921 38.68 -0.02 13.36
C ALA A 921 38.05 0.79 14.50
N ASP A 922 36.97 1.53 14.25
CA ASP A 922 36.21 2.22 15.31
C ASP A 922 35.65 1.24 16.33
N VAL A 923 35.15 0.07 15.91
CA VAL A 923 34.62 -0.95 16.83
C VAL A 923 35.70 -1.43 17.81
N TYR A 924 36.91 -1.72 17.32
CA TYR A 924 38.04 -2.08 18.19
C TYR A 924 38.40 -0.94 19.15
N LEU A 925 38.42 0.30 18.68
CA LEU A 925 38.73 1.47 19.50
C LEU A 925 37.66 1.73 20.56
N ASN A 926 36.38 1.50 20.27
CA ASN A 926 35.28 1.63 21.22
C ASN A 926 35.41 0.64 22.39
N LEU A 927 35.99 -0.54 22.14
CA LEU A 927 36.17 -1.61 23.13
C LEU A 927 37.57 -1.67 23.73
N LYS A 928 38.44 -0.70 23.41
CA LYS A 928 39.86 -0.74 23.79
C LYS A 928 40.09 -0.86 25.30
N ASP A 929 39.22 -0.33 26.15
CA ASP A 929 39.44 -0.32 27.60
C ASP A 929 38.96 -1.62 28.29
N LYS A 930 38.36 -2.54 27.54
CA LYS A 930 37.75 -3.76 28.08
C LYS A 930 38.70 -4.94 28.00
N LYS A 931 39.19 -5.40 29.15
CA LYS A 931 40.16 -6.51 29.24
C LYS A 931 39.62 -7.81 28.63
N SER A 932 38.36 -8.17 28.88
CA SER A 932 37.76 -9.38 28.31
C SER A 932 37.75 -9.40 26.78
N PHE A 933 37.65 -8.24 26.14
CA PHE A 933 37.75 -8.12 24.68
C PHE A 933 39.18 -8.31 24.19
N ILE A 934 40.16 -7.67 24.84
CA ILE A 934 41.59 -7.83 24.52
C ILE A 934 42.00 -9.30 24.61
N ASP A 935 41.63 -9.96 25.71
CA ASP A 935 41.95 -11.37 25.94
C ASP A 935 41.28 -12.25 24.87
N SER A 936 40.03 -11.97 24.50
CA SER A 936 39.31 -12.74 23.47
C SER A 936 39.95 -12.61 22.08
N VAL A 937 40.35 -11.40 21.67
CA VAL A 937 41.06 -11.14 20.40
C VAL A 937 42.41 -11.88 20.40
N ALA A 938 43.13 -11.86 21.52
CA ALA A 938 44.42 -12.54 21.66
C ALA A 938 44.29 -14.07 21.52
N THR A 939 43.18 -14.66 21.99
CA THR A 939 42.93 -16.10 21.96
C THR A 939 42.45 -16.64 20.60
N ASP A 940 42.19 -15.78 19.60
CA ASP A 940 41.83 -16.24 18.26
C ASP A 940 43.03 -16.84 17.52
N GLY A 941 43.11 -18.17 17.48
CA GLY A 941 44.16 -18.86 16.72
C GLY A 941 44.00 -18.75 15.20
N ARG A 942 42.76 -18.53 14.72
CA ARG A 942 42.39 -18.68 13.30
C ARG A 942 42.76 -17.47 12.47
N SER A 943 42.34 -16.27 12.88
CA SER A 943 42.45 -15.06 12.06
C SER A 943 43.38 -14.00 12.66
N TYR A 944 43.49 -13.90 13.98
CA TYR A 944 44.40 -12.92 14.61
C TYR A 944 45.88 -13.15 14.23
N ARG A 945 46.52 -12.10 13.70
CA ARG A 945 47.97 -11.99 13.47
C ARG A 945 48.45 -10.56 13.79
N PRO A 946 49.55 -10.36 14.54
CA PRO A 946 50.06 -9.02 14.86
C PRO A 946 50.38 -8.17 13.61
N GLU A 947 50.82 -8.82 12.54
CA GLU A 947 51.17 -8.20 11.25
C GLU A 947 49.98 -7.45 10.60
N TYR A 948 48.75 -7.96 10.81
CA TYR A 948 47.55 -7.36 10.25
C TYR A 948 47.24 -6.02 10.92
N PHE A 949 47.48 -5.88 12.23
CA PHE A 949 47.30 -4.63 12.94
C PHE A 949 48.30 -3.55 12.47
N VAL A 950 49.54 -3.93 12.18
CA VAL A 950 50.56 -3.01 11.61
C VAL A 950 50.21 -2.60 10.18
N THR A 951 49.72 -3.55 9.38
CA THR A 951 49.27 -3.27 8.01
C THR A 951 48.06 -2.34 8.02
N ALA A 952 47.12 -2.53 8.95
CA ALA A 952 45.97 -1.64 9.13
C ALA A 952 46.41 -0.20 9.43
N VAL A 953 47.38 0.02 10.33
CA VAL A 953 47.97 1.35 10.60
C VAL A 953 48.53 1.97 9.32
N THR A 954 49.30 1.20 8.54
CA THR A 954 49.88 1.69 7.29
C THR A 954 48.81 2.15 6.30
N ILE A 955 47.71 1.40 6.18
CA ILE A 955 46.58 1.76 5.30
C ILE A 955 45.84 2.99 5.84
N MET A 956 45.55 3.03 7.14
CA MET A 956 44.85 4.15 7.79
C MET A 956 45.64 5.45 7.68
N GLN A 957 46.96 5.42 7.85
CA GLN A 957 47.85 6.57 7.68
C GLN A 957 47.92 7.01 6.22
N ARG A 958 48.13 6.08 5.29
CA ARG A 958 48.27 6.38 3.85
C ARG A 958 47.07 7.10 3.27
N PHE A 959 45.86 6.73 3.70
CA PHE A 959 44.61 7.32 3.21
C PHE A 959 43.99 8.34 4.18
N ALA A 960 44.69 8.71 5.26
CA ALA A 960 44.22 9.64 6.28
C ALA A 960 42.80 9.31 6.81
N LEU A 961 42.55 8.03 7.10
CA LEU A 961 41.22 7.54 7.50
C LEU A 961 40.87 7.85 8.97
N LYS A 962 41.89 8.11 9.80
CA LYS A 962 41.77 8.36 11.25
C LYS A 962 42.68 9.51 11.68
N ALA A 963 42.32 10.16 12.78
CA ALA A 963 43.17 11.19 13.38
C ALA A 963 44.47 10.58 13.95
N PRO A 964 45.59 11.33 14.02
CA PRO A 964 46.85 10.82 14.56
C PRO A 964 46.74 10.29 16.00
N GLU A 965 45.83 10.85 16.79
CA GLU A 965 45.53 10.39 18.16
C GLU A 965 44.92 8.99 18.16
N GLN A 966 43.88 8.76 17.33
CA GLN A 966 43.24 7.45 17.20
C GLN A 966 44.21 6.37 16.66
N ILE A 967 45.15 6.75 15.81
CA ILE A 967 46.19 5.84 15.31
C ILE A 967 47.13 5.42 16.46
N ARG A 968 47.50 6.35 17.35
CA ARG A 968 48.29 6.00 18.55
C ARG A 968 47.52 5.09 19.50
N GLU A 969 46.22 5.33 19.67
CA GLU A 969 45.37 4.46 20.48
C GLU A 969 45.27 3.04 19.89
N TRP A 970 45.22 2.93 18.56
CA TRP A 970 45.26 1.65 17.86
C TRP A 970 46.59 0.91 18.08
N GLU A 971 47.73 1.61 17.98
CA GLU A 971 49.06 1.03 18.23
C GLU A 971 49.18 0.52 19.69
N GLN A 972 48.68 1.29 20.66
CA GLN A 972 48.62 0.88 22.07
C GLN A 972 47.70 -0.33 22.28
N LEU A 973 46.56 -0.38 21.60
CA LEU A 973 45.67 -1.54 21.63
C LEU A 973 46.37 -2.77 21.04
N ALA A 974 47.03 -2.64 19.89
CA ALA A 974 47.74 -3.73 19.23
C ALA A 974 48.85 -4.31 20.13
N GLU A 975 49.61 -3.47 20.82
CA GLU A 975 50.64 -3.91 21.77
C GLU A 975 50.04 -4.66 22.97
N ARG A 976 48.95 -4.15 23.55
CA ARG A 976 48.27 -4.84 24.66
C ARG A 976 47.72 -6.21 24.26
N ILE A 977 47.14 -6.32 23.07
CA ILE A 977 46.65 -7.62 22.54
C ILE A 977 47.82 -8.57 22.34
N LYS A 978 48.94 -8.08 21.78
CA LYS A 978 50.15 -8.88 21.59
C LYS A 978 50.69 -9.41 22.93
N SER A 979 50.81 -8.56 23.95
CA SER A 979 51.23 -8.98 25.29
C SER A 979 50.23 -9.97 25.92
N ALA A 980 48.93 -9.76 25.74
CA ALA A 980 47.90 -10.69 26.23
C ALA A 980 48.02 -12.07 25.56
N LYS A 981 48.33 -12.10 24.25
CA LYS A 981 48.57 -13.34 23.51
C LYS A 981 49.81 -14.08 24.00
N GLU A 982 50.92 -13.37 24.18
CA GLU A 982 52.17 -13.96 24.71
C GLU A 982 51.94 -14.57 26.11
N MET A 983 51.15 -13.90 26.97
CA MET A 983 50.78 -14.46 28.27
C MET A 983 49.85 -15.68 28.15
N ALA A 984 48.85 -15.64 27.27
CA ALA A 984 47.91 -16.74 27.08
C ALA A 984 48.59 -17.99 26.48
N GLU A 985 49.50 -17.81 25.52
CA GLU A 985 50.31 -18.90 24.96
C GLU A 985 51.20 -19.54 26.04
N LEU A 986 51.81 -18.71 26.90
CA LEU A 986 52.64 -19.19 28.01
C LEU A 986 51.82 -19.95 29.07
N GLU A 987 50.61 -19.48 29.39
CA GLU A 987 49.67 -20.22 30.26
C GLU A 987 49.21 -21.55 29.64
N GLU A 988 48.96 -21.59 28.32
CA GLU A 988 48.57 -22.81 27.62
C GLU A 988 49.73 -23.83 27.55
N GLU A 989 50.96 -23.36 27.35
CA GLU A 989 52.18 -24.17 27.45
C GLU A 989 52.38 -24.76 28.85
N ASP A 990 52.12 -23.96 29.89
CA ASP A 990 52.18 -24.41 31.28
C ASP A 990 51.08 -25.46 31.57
N LEU A 991 49.87 -25.30 31.03
CA LEU A 991 48.75 -26.22 31.29
C LEU A 991 48.84 -27.59 30.56
N GLY A 992 49.52 -27.67 29.42
CA GLY A 992 49.74 -28.94 28.71
C GLY A 992 48.46 -29.62 28.18
N GLU A 993 48.43 -30.96 28.04
CA GLU A 993 47.24 -31.71 27.61
C GLU A 993 46.17 -31.75 28.72
N ILE A 994 45.03 -31.10 28.48
CA ILE A 994 43.86 -31.09 29.38
C ILE A 994 43.12 -32.44 29.26
N PRO A 995 42.73 -33.09 30.38
CA PRO A 995 41.88 -34.29 30.37
C PRO A 995 40.55 -34.07 29.64
N ASP A 996 40.14 -35.04 28.80
CA ASP A 996 38.91 -34.95 27.98
C ASP A 996 37.64 -34.73 28.84
N GLU A 997 37.62 -35.18 30.10
CA GLU A 997 36.49 -35.02 31.06
C GLU A 997 36.30 -33.59 31.58
N TYR A 998 37.34 -32.75 31.48
CA TYR A 998 37.32 -31.35 31.91
C TYR A 998 37.09 -30.39 30.75
N MET A 999 36.96 -30.92 29.53
CA MET A 999 36.77 -30.16 28.32
C MET A 999 35.28 -29.97 28.00
N ASP A 1000 34.93 -28.76 27.53
CA ASP A 1000 33.61 -28.48 27.01
C ASP A 1000 33.36 -29.32 25.73
N PRO A 1001 32.27 -30.09 25.66
CA PRO A 1001 31.97 -30.96 24.51
C PRO A 1001 31.82 -30.26 23.16
N LEU A 1002 31.49 -28.97 23.14
CA LEU A 1002 31.27 -28.19 21.92
C LEU A 1002 32.50 -27.36 21.54
N LEU A 1003 33.15 -26.74 22.53
CA LEU A 1003 34.27 -25.82 22.29
C LEU A 1003 35.65 -26.45 22.47
N ALA A 1004 35.73 -27.65 23.07
CA ALA A 1004 36.98 -28.36 23.38
C ALA A 1004 37.97 -27.48 24.18
N THR A 1005 37.44 -26.63 25.07
CA THR A 1005 38.17 -25.76 26.00
C THR A 1005 37.96 -26.21 27.43
N LEU A 1006 38.85 -25.84 28.36
CA LEU A 1006 38.64 -26.11 29.79
C LEU A 1006 37.33 -25.47 30.27
N MET A 1007 36.45 -26.24 30.93
CA MET A 1007 35.22 -25.70 31.52
C MET A 1007 35.55 -24.86 32.76
N GLU A 1008 35.07 -23.62 32.85
CA GLU A 1008 35.25 -22.76 34.02
C GLU A 1008 34.09 -22.90 35.02
N ASP A 1009 32.87 -23.02 34.50
CA ASP A 1009 31.65 -23.21 35.28
C ASP A 1009 30.77 -24.31 34.67
N PRO A 1010 31.08 -25.59 34.94
CA PRO A 1010 30.36 -26.72 34.37
C PRO A 1010 28.90 -26.80 34.85
N VAL A 1011 27.98 -26.98 33.92
CA VAL A 1011 26.53 -27.16 34.12
C VAL A 1011 26.03 -28.40 33.40
N ILE A 1012 25.06 -29.09 33.99
CA ILE A 1012 24.45 -30.31 33.47
C ILE A 1012 23.11 -29.94 32.83
N LEU A 1013 22.92 -30.38 31.58
CA LEU A 1013 21.65 -30.27 30.89
C LEU A 1013 20.65 -31.32 31.42
N PRO A 1014 19.40 -30.97 31.77
CA PRO A 1014 18.47 -31.88 32.42
C PRO A 1014 18.07 -33.07 31.55
N THR A 1015 17.93 -32.85 30.23
CA THR A 1015 17.42 -33.86 29.29
C THR A 1015 18.53 -34.69 28.67
N SER A 1016 19.56 -34.05 28.08
CA SER A 1016 20.69 -34.75 27.48
C SER A 1016 21.70 -35.29 28.51
N ARG A 1017 21.67 -34.79 29.76
CA ARG A 1017 22.61 -35.12 30.84
C ARG A 1017 24.08 -34.89 30.49
N GLN A 1018 24.36 -34.15 29.42
CA GLN A 1018 25.72 -33.70 29.13
C GLN A 1018 26.12 -32.54 30.03
N THR A 1019 27.41 -32.47 30.36
CA THR A 1019 28.01 -31.35 31.09
C THR A 1019 28.70 -30.43 30.10
N LEU A 1020 28.39 -29.14 30.16
CA LEU A 1020 28.94 -28.09 29.30
C LEU A 1020 29.34 -26.90 30.18
N ASP A 1021 30.13 -25.98 29.66
CA ASP A 1021 30.32 -24.71 30.34
C ASP A 1021 29.05 -23.85 30.25
N ARG A 1022 28.71 -23.16 31.35
CA ARG A 1022 27.52 -22.29 31.41
C ARG A 1022 27.52 -21.23 30.30
N SER A 1023 28.69 -20.68 29.96
CA SER A 1023 28.79 -19.67 28.91
C SER A 1023 28.49 -20.24 27.52
N THR A 1024 28.89 -21.48 27.26
CA THR A 1024 28.59 -22.22 26.02
C THR A 1024 27.09 -22.44 25.87
N VAL A 1025 26.42 -22.97 26.91
CA VAL A 1025 24.97 -23.22 26.87
C VAL A 1025 24.21 -21.92 26.72
N ARG A 1026 24.59 -20.87 27.47
CA ARG A 1026 23.92 -19.57 27.38
C ARG A 1026 24.09 -18.93 26.00
N SER A 1027 25.26 -19.01 25.39
CA SER A 1027 25.49 -18.54 24.02
C SER A 1027 24.63 -19.27 22.99
N HIS A 1028 24.44 -20.58 23.15
CA HIS A 1028 23.53 -21.37 22.33
C HIS A 1028 22.07 -20.93 22.49
N LEU A 1029 21.58 -20.85 23.74
CA LEU A 1029 20.20 -20.49 24.07
C LEU A 1029 19.80 -19.06 23.64
N LEU A 1030 20.76 -18.15 23.53
CA LEU A 1030 20.55 -16.80 22.98
C LEU A 1030 20.23 -16.78 21.48
N SER A 1031 20.53 -17.88 20.77
CA SER A 1031 20.25 -18.05 19.34
C SER A 1031 19.11 -19.04 19.09
N ASP A 1032 19.07 -20.14 19.85
CA ASP A 1032 18.10 -21.23 19.70
C ASP A 1032 17.67 -21.75 21.09
N PRO A 1033 16.40 -21.62 21.49
CA PRO A 1033 15.93 -22.01 22.83
C PRO A 1033 15.73 -23.53 23.00
N HIS A 1034 16.66 -24.34 22.50
CA HIS A 1034 16.63 -25.80 22.57
C HIS A 1034 17.97 -26.36 23.06
N ASP A 1035 17.96 -27.58 23.57
CA ASP A 1035 19.15 -28.32 23.97
C ASP A 1035 20.01 -28.66 22.71
N PRO A 1036 21.32 -28.34 22.72
CA PRO A 1036 22.18 -28.48 21.55
C PRO A 1036 22.38 -29.93 21.07
N PHE A 1037 22.08 -30.93 21.91
CA PHE A 1037 22.30 -32.35 21.61
C PHE A 1037 21.04 -33.09 21.18
N ASN A 1038 19.87 -32.71 21.70
CA ASN A 1038 18.62 -33.43 21.44
C ASN A 1038 17.47 -32.54 20.91
N ARG A 1039 17.68 -31.22 20.82
CA ARG A 1039 16.71 -30.22 20.35
C ARG A 1039 15.40 -30.15 21.13
N VAL A 1040 15.40 -30.57 22.40
CA VAL A 1040 14.26 -30.39 23.32
C VAL A 1040 14.28 -28.96 23.87
N PRO A 1041 13.14 -28.26 24.00
CA PRO A 1041 13.10 -26.91 24.55
C PRO A 1041 13.78 -26.83 25.92
N LEU A 1042 14.64 -25.83 26.11
CA LEU A 1042 15.47 -25.68 27.31
C LEU A 1042 15.60 -24.19 27.68
N SER A 1043 15.33 -23.83 28.94
CA SER A 1043 15.68 -22.53 29.50
C SER A 1043 17.02 -22.58 30.22
N ILE A 1044 17.69 -21.41 30.33
CA ILE A 1044 18.91 -21.30 31.14
C ILE A 1044 18.63 -21.56 32.62
N ASP A 1045 17.40 -21.35 33.09
CA ASP A 1045 17.01 -21.61 34.48
C ASP A 1045 16.87 -23.11 34.78
N ASP A 1046 16.74 -23.94 33.75
CA ASP A 1046 16.55 -25.39 33.88
C ASP A 1046 17.90 -26.13 34.02
N VAL A 1047 19.04 -25.45 33.84
CA VAL A 1047 20.37 -26.07 33.90
C VAL A 1047 20.82 -26.27 35.35
N ILE A 1048 21.42 -27.43 35.63
CA ILE A 1048 21.82 -27.83 36.98
C ILE A 1048 23.32 -27.54 37.15
N THR A 1049 23.73 -26.85 38.21
CA THR A 1049 25.15 -26.55 38.47
C THR A 1049 25.94 -27.80 38.85
N ASN A 1050 27.13 -28.01 38.27
CA ASN A 1050 28.01 -29.11 38.62
C ASN A 1050 29.17 -28.64 39.51
N ASP A 1051 28.86 -28.27 40.75
CA ASP A 1051 29.85 -27.72 41.67
C ASP A 1051 31.00 -28.71 41.97
N ALA A 1052 30.71 -30.01 41.96
CA ALA A 1052 31.72 -31.07 42.18
C ALA A 1052 32.78 -31.09 41.07
N LEU A 1053 32.37 -31.06 39.79
CA LEU A 1053 33.31 -31.01 38.67
C LEU A 1053 34.06 -29.68 38.63
N ARG A 1054 33.42 -28.57 39.04
CA ARG A 1054 34.09 -27.26 39.12
C ARG A 1054 35.24 -27.28 40.12
N GLU A 1055 35.02 -27.83 41.32
CA GLU A 1055 36.06 -27.95 42.34
C GLU A 1055 37.21 -28.86 41.88
N GLU A 1056 36.90 -29.95 41.18
CA GLU A 1056 37.88 -30.87 40.63
C GLU A 1056 38.75 -30.18 39.56
N ILE A 1057 38.13 -29.44 38.63
CA ILE A 1057 38.83 -28.67 37.59
C ILE A 1057 39.72 -27.59 38.21
N GLN A 1058 39.22 -26.87 39.22
CA GLN A 1058 40.00 -25.83 39.90
C GLN A 1058 41.23 -26.41 40.60
N LYS A 1059 41.07 -27.54 41.29
CA LYS A 1059 42.17 -28.24 41.95
C LYS A 1059 43.19 -28.76 40.94
N TRP A 1060 42.74 -29.37 39.85
CA TRP A 1060 43.61 -29.81 38.76
C TRP A 1060 44.42 -28.64 38.18
N LYS A 1061 43.76 -27.51 37.92
CA LYS A 1061 44.40 -26.29 37.38
C LYS A 1061 45.45 -25.74 38.35
N SER A 1062 45.14 -25.68 39.65
CA SER A 1062 46.10 -25.19 40.66
C SER A 1062 47.30 -26.11 40.82
N ASP A 1063 47.08 -27.43 40.83
CA ASP A 1063 48.14 -28.43 41.01
C ASP A 1063 49.11 -28.40 39.81
N ARG A 1064 48.58 -28.28 38.59
CA ARG A 1064 49.37 -28.15 37.35
C ARG A 1064 50.19 -26.87 37.29
N LEU A 1065 49.58 -25.73 37.61
CA LEU A 1065 50.29 -24.45 37.66
C LEU A 1065 51.38 -24.45 38.75
N ALA A 1066 51.13 -25.08 39.90
CA ALA A 1066 52.12 -25.21 40.97
C ALA A 1066 53.30 -26.12 40.58
N GLU A 1067 53.03 -27.24 39.91
CA GLU A 1067 54.05 -28.17 39.39
C GLU A 1067 54.96 -27.45 38.39
N LYS A 1068 54.38 -26.71 37.43
CA LYS A 1068 55.14 -25.94 36.44
C LYS A 1068 55.90 -24.77 37.02
N LEU A 1069 55.32 -24.05 37.99
CA LEU A 1069 56.03 -22.99 38.70
C LEU A 1069 57.23 -23.54 39.48
N ALA A 1070 57.09 -24.72 40.09
CA ALA A 1070 58.18 -25.42 40.76
C ALA A 1070 59.27 -25.87 39.77
N GLU A 1071 58.89 -26.39 38.59
CA GLU A 1071 59.84 -26.72 37.49
C GLU A 1071 60.60 -25.48 37.01
N ARG A 1072 59.91 -24.35 36.81
CA ARG A 1072 60.54 -23.06 36.40
C ARG A 1072 61.47 -22.50 37.46
N ASN A 1073 61.09 -22.61 38.73
CA ASN A 1073 61.93 -22.19 39.85
C ASN A 1073 63.14 -23.11 40.03
N ALA A 1074 63.00 -24.41 39.79
CA ALA A 1074 64.10 -25.37 39.79
C ALA A 1074 65.05 -25.14 38.59
N ALA A 1075 64.54 -24.84 37.40
CA ALA A 1075 65.34 -24.52 36.22
C ALA A 1075 66.15 -23.21 36.39
N ARG A 1076 65.55 -22.17 36.98
CA ARG A 1076 66.26 -20.93 37.34
C ARG A 1076 67.34 -21.11 38.42
N ALA A 1077 67.25 -22.15 39.23
CA ALA A 1077 68.26 -22.46 40.24
C ALA A 1077 69.47 -23.24 39.69
N ILE A 1078 69.42 -23.69 38.42
CA ILE A 1078 70.44 -24.54 37.78
C ILE A 1078 71.34 -23.76 36.79
N GLU A 1079 71.04 -22.49 36.44
CA GLU A 1079 71.99 -21.62 35.70
C GLU A 1079 73.06 -21.03 36.65
N PRO A 1080 74.34 -21.42 36.58
CA PRO A 1080 75.41 -20.67 37.22
C PRO A 1080 75.77 -19.46 36.33
N MET A 1081 75.91 -18.30 36.96
CA MET A 1081 76.70 -17.18 36.45
C MET A 1081 78.06 -17.70 35.95
N ASP A 1082 78.27 -17.71 34.63
CA ASP A 1082 79.63 -17.73 34.06
C ASP A 1082 79.99 -16.29 33.68
N LEU A 1083 80.66 -15.62 34.62
CA LEU A 1083 81.37 -14.37 34.41
C LEU A 1083 82.85 -14.71 34.25
N SER A 1084 83.30 -14.81 33.00
CA SER A 1084 84.65 -14.43 32.56
C SER A 1084 84.65 -14.07 31.07
#